data_AF-A0A7C2DLR6-F1
#
_entry.id   AF-A0A7C2DLR6-F1
#
_cell.length_a   1.000
_cell.length_b   1.000
_cell.length_c   1.000
_cell.angle_alpha   90.00
_cell.angle_beta   90.00
_cell.angle_gamma   90.00
#
_symmetry.space_group_name_H-M   'P 1'
#
loop_
_entity.id
_entity.type
_entity.pdbx_description
1 polymer ?
#
loop_
_entity_poly.entity_id
_entity_poly.type
_entity_poly.pdbx_seq_one_letter_code
_entity_poly.pdbx_strand_id
1 'polypeptide(L)'
;MRFGDRVVRAAVWLAIPALVIASVWVPVIQHYQVPDPPPLTAEVIAQARSTPSEALLEDLRGERLLLLGLDGSEVVGAAEDLLRGRLRLIGQPPVPFHLSFSADDLAAGTAVTRLYVAGLAPADLLLRAYESTRDERFFSAARAWLTGFARYEQKALRPRGLLWNDHAAANRVFVLSDFWRVYRGRPDFDVRTARAVLTLAGRSGELLAVPHQFTFATNHGVMQNIGLLRFGLAFPTLPRSEFYRRLALERLEDQLAYYVSESGVVLEHSAGYQPFGVALLDLAFRYAGLLDLAVPQPWKEKLARAERFMAQLPRPDGTLPMYGDTGPSAGWERYLPGRPRPLGMRPVESVTWDPVAGYAIWWDGLESWPEARRIRQTVVTFSYFPGHAHKHADELSVLLWAGGQTWWTDVGYWPFDRPERDQATSWNGSSAPHLADESAESRRTPRALFHGSSPDAVVVDVAREGPGGYRVRRQVVHLKPDVWLVIDAVTGAPGRVSVTRWTAGPGVLVQTGRTDGVFVLSTEKSRARLFAGYFGSSGTAVRLLPKTLGPFIGYRTEAGQAGQRDASAVELTQPGDDSWAAAAWLFDGNGTAEPVVAPAMKVWHGPEEWRALLPGAGGSALEITRNGNRVSFASTLGASETVVLEGADASAQREKIIRAFRRTAEEYPRTPLRIRYREWVTYTLVGVLLVQEGFLLAIARRGRGLAGRLRPLALPLWALGGVLMALVLGW
;
A
#
# COMPACT_ATOMS: atom_id res chain seq x y z
N MET A 1 65.89 2.50 -9.62
CA MET A 1 64.58 1.81 -9.57
C MET A 1 63.88 2.06 -10.88
N ARG A 2 63.63 1.00 -11.67
CA ARG A 2 62.98 1.12 -12.98
C ARG A 2 61.54 1.60 -12.77
N PHE A 3 61.01 2.40 -13.70
CA PHE A 3 59.66 2.96 -13.64
C PHE A 3 58.58 1.89 -13.33
N GLY A 4 58.74 0.68 -13.86
CA GLY A 4 57.88 -0.48 -13.59
C GLY A 4 57.77 -0.88 -12.11
N ASP A 5 58.86 -0.84 -11.33
CA ASP A 5 58.85 -1.24 -9.91
C ASP A 5 58.03 -0.29 -9.04
N ARG A 6 57.92 0.98 -9.44
CA ARG A 6 57.14 1.99 -8.72
C ARG A 6 55.64 1.84 -9.00
N VAL A 7 55.28 1.53 -10.24
CA VAL A 7 53.89 1.28 -10.65
C VAL A 7 53.34 0.02 -9.97
N VAL A 8 54.12 -1.08 -9.98
CA VAL A 8 53.71 -2.33 -9.31
C VAL A 8 53.53 -2.13 -7.81
N ARG A 9 54.45 -1.43 -7.14
CA ARG A 9 54.28 -1.11 -5.71
C ARG A 9 53.06 -0.25 -5.45
N ALA A 10 52.85 0.81 -6.25
CA ALA A 10 51.68 1.68 -6.11
C ALA A 10 50.36 0.90 -6.28
N ALA A 11 50.30 -0.01 -7.25
CA ALA A 11 49.14 -0.88 -7.45
C ALA A 11 48.85 -1.77 -6.25
N VAL A 12 49.89 -2.37 -5.64
CA VAL A 12 49.75 -3.19 -4.43
C VAL A 12 49.26 -2.37 -3.23
N TRP A 13 49.72 -1.12 -3.05
CA TRP A 13 49.28 -0.28 -1.93
C TRP A 13 47.83 0.18 -2.04
N LEU A 14 47.36 0.41 -3.27
CA LEU A 14 45.97 0.80 -3.52
C LEU A 14 45.02 -0.40 -3.55
N ALA A 15 45.54 -1.63 -3.64
CA ALA A 15 44.72 -2.84 -3.74
C ALA A 15 43.83 -3.04 -2.51
N ILE A 16 44.35 -2.90 -1.29
CA ILE A 16 43.56 -3.11 -0.07
C ILE A 16 42.46 -2.05 0.11
N PRO A 17 42.75 -0.72 0.01
CA PRO A 17 41.70 0.28 0.00
C PRO A 17 40.66 0.06 -1.11
N ALA A 18 41.09 -0.32 -2.31
CA ALA A 18 40.19 -0.64 -3.42
C ALA A 18 39.31 -1.86 -3.12
N LEU A 19 39.86 -2.91 -2.50
CA LEU A 19 39.11 -4.09 -2.08
C LEU A 19 38.09 -3.75 -0.99
N VAL A 20 38.45 -2.91 -0.01
CA VAL A 20 37.53 -2.44 1.04
C VAL A 20 36.39 -1.62 0.43
N ILE A 21 36.68 -0.72 -0.51
CA ILE A 21 35.65 0.05 -1.21
C ILE A 21 34.76 -0.86 -2.08
N ALA A 22 35.35 -1.83 -2.78
CA ALA A 22 34.60 -2.79 -3.60
C ALA A 22 33.71 -3.69 -2.74
N SER A 23 34.19 -4.11 -1.58
CA SER A 23 33.48 -5.00 -0.68
C SER A 23 32.17 -4.36 -0.21
N VAL A 24 32.11 -3.04 0.01
CA VAL A 24 30.87 -2.27 0.29
C VAL A 24 29.74 -2.58 -0.70
N TRP A 25 30.05 -2.95 -1.94
CA TRP A 25 29.06 -3.21 -2.99
C TRP A 25 28.81 -4.70 -3.27
N VAL A 26 29.67 -5.61 -2.79
CA VAL A 26 29.54 -7.06 -3.04
C VAL A 26 28.17 -7.60 -2.63
N PRO A 27 27.60 -7.30 -1.44
CA PRO A 27 26.27 -7.80 -1.09
C PRO A 27 25.15 -7.29 -2.01
N VAL A 28 25.26 -6.06 -2.51
CA VAL A 28 24.28 -5.50 -3.46
C VAL A 28 24.38 -6.21 -4.80
N ILE A 29 25.61 -6.46 -5.26
CA ILE A 29 25.86 -7.20 -6.50
C ILE A 29 25.32 -8.62 -6.36
N GLN A 30 25.65 -9.34 -5.29
CA GLN A 30 25.16 -10.70 -5.02
C GLN A 30 23.63 -10.76 -4.88
N HIS A 31 23.01 -9.71 -4.33
CA HIS A 31 21.57 -9.66 -4.19
C HIS A 31 20.86 -9.67 -5.56
N TYR A 32 21.36 -8.92 -6.54
CA TYR A 32 20.71 -8.77 -7.85
C TYR A 32 21.30 -9.62 -8.97
N GLN A 33 22.51 -10.15 -8.80
CA GLN A 33 23.12 -11.05 -9.79
C GLN A 33 22.39 -12.39 -9.76
N VAL A 34 21.58 -12.60 -10.78
CA VAL A 34 21.02 -13.90 -11.12
C VAL A 34 21.88 -14.60 -12.16
N PRO A 35 22.02 -15.93 -12.09
CA PRO A 35 22.72 -16.69 -13.12
C PRO A 35 22.04 -16.46 -14.47
N ASP A 36 22.84 -16.38 -15.53
CA ASP A 36 22.26 -16.44 -16.87
C ASP A 36 21.58 -17.80 -17.04
N PRO A 37 20.39 -17.85 -17.67
CA PRO A 37 19.79 -19.12 -18.02
C PRO A 37 20.74 -19.93 -18.91
N PRO A 38 20.68 -21.27 -18.89
CA PRO A 38 21.47 -22.11 -19.77
C PRO A 38 21.44 -21.59 -21.22
N PRO A 39 22.56 -21.64 -21.96
CA PRO A 39 22.61 -21.12 -23.32
C PRO A 39 21.46 -21.67 -24.17
N LEU A 40 20.63 -20.78 -24.71
CA LEU A 40 19.49 -21.16 -25.54
C LEU A 40 20.00 -21.75 -26.86
N THR A 41 19.84 -23.06 -27.01
CA THR A 41 20.18 -23.79 -28.23
C THR A 41 19.27 -23.35 -29.38
N ALA A 42 19.71 -23.57 -30.62
CA ALA A 42 18.89 -23.30 -31.79
C ALA A 42 17.57 -24.10 -31.75
N GLU A 43 17.60 -25.30 -31.20
CA GLU A 43 16.43 -26.17 -31.02
C GLU A 43 15.41 -25.59 -30.03
N VAL A 44 15.86 -25.12 -28.85
CA VAL A 44 14.96 -24.45 -27.87
C VAL A 44 14.30 -23.22 -28.49
N ILE A 45 15.06 -22.42 -29.24
CA ILE A 45 14.52 -21.24 -29.93
C ILE A 45 13.52 -21.66 -31.02
N ALA A 46 13.82 -22.70 -31.80
CA ALA A 46 12.91 -23.22 -32.81
C ALA A 46 11.59 -23.71 -32.19
N GLN A 47 11.67 -24.47 -31.10
CA GLN A 47 10.49 -24.95 -30.37
C GLN A 47 9.67 -23.80 -29.76
N ALA A 48 10.33 -22.78 -29.21
CA ALA A 48 9.66 -21.59 -28.65
C ALA A 48 8.83 -20.82 -29.69
N ARG A 49 9.10 -21.01 -31.00
CA ARG A 49 8.30 -20.39 -32.06
C ARG A 49 6.94 -21.06 -32.25
N SER A 50 6.85 -22.37 -32.00
CA SER A 50 5.60 -23.14 -32.12
C SER A 50 4.91 -23.41 -30.78
N THR A 51 5.64 -23.29 -29.67
CA THR A 51 5.15 -23.62 -28.32
C THR A 51 5.33 -22.42 -27.38
N PRO A 52 4.27 -21.94 -26.70
CA PRO A 52 2.91 -22.49 -26.65
C PRO A 52 2.11 -22.18 -27.93
N SER A 53 0.87 -22.67 -28.03
CA SER A 53 -0.01 -22.38 -29.17
C SER A 53 -0.24 -20.88 -29.34
N GLU A 54 -0.52 -20.45 -30.57
CA GLU A 54 -0.87 -19.06 -30.86
C GLU A 54 -2.16 -18.64 -30.15
N ALA A 55 -3.15 -19.54 -30.08
CA ALA A 55 -4.40 -19.31 -29.36
C ALA A 55 -4.16 -19.00 -27.87
N LEU A 56 -3.25 -19.72 -27.20
CA LEU A 56 -2.91 -19.42 -25.81
C LEU A 56 -2.26 -18.04 -25.68
N LEU A 57 -1.28 -17.70 -26.52
CA LEU A 57 -0.66 -16.37 -26.45
C LEU A 57 -1.64 -15.24 -26.75
N GLU A 58 -2.62 -15.46 -27.64
CA GLU A 58 -3.65 -14.47 -27.93
C GLU A 58 -4.65 -14.31 -26.79
N ASP A 59 -5.04 -15.39 -26.08
CA ASP A 59 -5.87 -15.31 -24.87
C ASP A 59 -5.22 -14.49 -23.75
N LEU A 60 -3.89 -14.56 -23.70
CA LEU A 60 -3.04 -13.88 -22.75
C LEU A 60 -2.76 -12.41 -23.09
N ARG A 61 -3.16 -11.94 -24.27
CA ARG A 61 -2.79 -10.64 -24.82
C ARG A 61 -3.31 -9.47 -23.97
N GLY A 62 -2.48 -8.43 -23.81
CA GLY A 62 -2.91 -7.13 -23.26
C GLY A 62 -3.08 -7.08 -21.73
N GLU A 63 -3.07 -8.22 -21.05
CA GLU A 63 -3.06 -8.32 -19.58
C GLU A 63 -1.78 -7.69 -19.00
N ARG A 64 -1.87 -6.94 -17.91
CA ARG A 64 -0.71 -6.28 -17.27
C ARG A 64 -0.87 -6.23 -15.76
N LEU A 65 0.26 -6.20 -15.06
CA LEU A 65 0.31 -5.83 -13.64
C LEU A 65 0.45 -4.31 -13.47
N LEU A 66 1.21 -3.65 -14.37
CA LEU A 66 1.33 -2.19 -14.43
C LEU A 66 0.42 -1.62 -15.50
N LEU A 67 -0.69 -1.03 -15.07
CA LEU A 67 -1.73 -0.50 -15.95
C LEU A 67 -1.44 0.94 -16.37
N LEU A 68 -1.25 1.14 -17.67
CA LEU A 68 -0.99 2.47 -18.26
C LEU A 68 -2.19 3.42 -18.16
N GLY A 69 -3.40 2.86 -18.05
CA GLY A 69 -4.65 3.61 -17.92
C GLY A 69 -5.12 4.33 -19.19
N LEU A 70 -4.48 4.08 -20.34
CA LEU A 70 -4.77 4.72 -21.62
C LEU A 70 -5.71 3.85 -22.47
N ASP A 71 -6.63 4.48 -23.20
CA ASP A 71 -7.46 3.84 -24.22
C ASP A 71 -6.73 3.67 -25.57
N GLY A 72 -7.38 3.02 -26.55
CA GLY A 72 -6.74 2.71 -27.84
C GLY A 72 -6.22 3.93 -28.62
N SER A 73 -6.95 5.05 -28.59
CA SER A 73 -6.52 6.28 -29.29
C SER A 73 -5.40 7.00 -28.53
N GLU A 74 -5.49 7.00 -27.20
CA GLU A 74 -4.49 7.58 -26.31
C GLU A 74 -3.17 6.80 -26.37
N VAL A 75 -3.23 5.47 -26.50
CA VAL A 75 -2.06 4.60 -26.69
C VAL A 75 -1.30 4.95 -27.97
N VAL A 76 -2.00 5.13 -29.10
CA VAL A 76 -1.35 5.51 -30.36
C VAL A 76 -0.71 6.89 -30.24
N GLY A 77 -1.40 7.86 -29.63
CA GLY A 77 -0.84 9.19 -29.37
C GLY A 77 0.42 9.16 -28.48
N ALA A 78 0.39 8.35 -27.41
CA ALA A 78 1.55 8.17 -26.52
C ALA A 78 2.73 7.46 -27.23
N ALA A 79 2.44 6.50 -28.11
CA ALA A 79 3.46 5.83 -28.92
C ALA A 79 4.09 6.77 -29.96
N GLU A 80 3.30 7.65 -30.59
CA GLU A 80 3.81 8.72 -31.47
C GLU A 80 4.72 9.69 -30.70
N ASP A 81 4.37 10.05 -29.46
CA ASP A 81 5.23 10.87 -28.61
C ASP A 81 6.54 10.15 -28.24
N LEU A 82 6.52 8.83 -28.05
CA LEU A 82 7.74 8.02 -27.88
C LEU A 82 8.63 8.08 -29.13
N LEU A 83 8.05 8.00 -30.34
CA LEU A 83 8.78 8.20 -31.60
C LEU A 83 9.43 9.58 -31.71
N ARG A 84 8.89 10.58 -31.01
CA ARG A 84 9.44 11.95 -30.90
C ARG A 84 10.36 12.14 -29.68
N GLY A 85 10.70 11.06 -28.98
CA GLY A 85 11.61 11.09 -27.84
C GLY A 85 11.00 11.61 -26.54
N ARG A 86 9.69 11.40 -26.33
CA ARG A 86 8.98 11.80 -25.11
C ARG A 86 8.10 10.67 -24.59
N LEU A 87 8.27 10.29 -23.32
CA LEU A 87 7.37 9.36 -22.65
C LEU A 87 6.28 10.12 -21.90
N ARG A 88 5.02 9.76 -22.16
CA ARG A 88 3.84 10.26 -21.44
C ARG A 88 3.13 9.12 -20.74
N LEU A 89 2.88 9.30 -19.46
CA LEU A 89 2.11 8.40 -18.61
C LEU A 89 1.03 9.21 -17.90
N ILE A 90 -0.14 8.62 -17.68
CA ILE A 90 -1.24 9.31 -16.99
C ILE A 90 -0.79 9.76 -15.59
N GLY A 91 -1.01 11.04 -15.31
CA GLY A 91 -0.69 11.65 -14.02
C GLY A 91 0.77 11.96 -13.78
N GLN A 92 1.63 11.70 -14.76
CA GLN A 92 3.05 11.99 -14.66
C GLN A 92 3.44 13.13 -15.60
N PRO A 93 4.39 13.97 -15.20
CA PRO A 93 4.98 14.93 -16.12
C PRO A 93 5.65 14.17 -17.28
N PRO A 94 5.53 14.65 -18.54
CA PRO A 94 6.25 14.06 -19.66
C PRO A 94 7.76 14.10 -19.41
N VAL A 95 8.47 13.02 -19.76
CA VAL A 95 9.93 12.95 -19.61
C VAL A 95 10.62 12.73 -20.96
N PRO A 96 11.85 13.25 -21.15
CA PRO A 96 12.67 12.86 -22.30
C PRO A 96 12.86 11.34 -22.35
N PHE A 97 12.89 10.79 -23.56
CA PHE A 97 13.01 9.36 -23.80
C PHE A 97 13.89 9.08 -25.01
N HIS A 98 14.72 8.04 -24.93
CA HIS A 98 15.55 7.61 -26.05
C HIS A 98 14.95 6.39 -26.75
N LEU A 99 14.69 6.52 -28.06
CA LEU A 99 14.20 5.43 -28.90
C LEU A 99 15.13 4.21 -28.92
N SER A 100 16.43 4.48 -29.05
CA SER A 100 17.45 3.50 -28.72
C SER A 100 17.64 3.53 -27.21
N PHE A 101 17.44 2.39 -26.54
CA PHE A 101 17.53 2.29 -25.08
C PHE A 101 18.76 3.03 -24.53
N SER A 102 18.52 3.95 -23.61
CA SER A 102 19.54 4.57 -22.77
C SER A 102 19.30 4.19 -21.31
N ALA A 103 20.38 3.94 -20.57
CA ALA A 103 20.29 3.73 -19.13
C ALA A 103 19.70 4.95 -18.41
N ASP A 104 19.81 6.16 -18.99
CA ASP A 104 19.24 7.38 -18.42
C ASP A 104 17.71 7.35 -18.33
N ASP A 105 17.04 6.62 -19.23
CA ASP A 105 15.57 6.49 -19.23
C ASP A 105 15.07 5.78 -17.94
N LEU A 106 15.88 4.89 -17.35
CA LEU A 106 15.58 4.22 -16.08
C LEU A 106 15.60 5.16 -14.87
N ALA A 107 16.28 6.30 -14.98
CA ALA A 107 16.47 7.25 -13.90
C ALA A 107 15.58 8.51 -14.05
N ALA A 108 14.91 8.67 -15.19
CA ALA A 108 14.12 9.85 -15.51
C ALA A 108 12.74 9.86 -14.81
N GLY A 109 12.29 11.05 -14.41
CA GLY A 109 10.94 11.27 -13.88
C GLY A 109 10.74 10.87 -12.42
N THR A 110 9.47 10.64 -12.06
CA THR A 110 9.05 10.29 -10.70
C THR A 110 9.37 8.82 -10.37
N ALA A 111 9.11 8.39 -9.13
CA ALA A 111 9.17 6.96 -8.79
C ALA A 111 8.23 6.12 -9.66
N VAL A 112 7.03 6.64 -9.97
CA VAL A 112 6.05 5.98 -10.85
C VAL A 112 6.62 5.84 -12.26
N THR A 113 7.14 6.92 -12.87
CA THR A 113 7.73 6.85 -14.22
C THR A 113 8.84 5.80 -14.29
N ARG A 114 9.76 5.80 -13.31
CA ARG A 114 10.87 4.85 -13.24
C ARG A 114 10.40 3.40 -13.11
N LEU A 115 9.33 3.17 -12.35
CA LEU A 115 8.72 1.84 -12.20
C LEU A 115 8.18 1.33 -13.53
N TYR A 116 7.44 2.18 -14.24
CA TYR A 116 6.84 1.84 -15.54
C TYR A 116 7.90 1.59 -16.61
N VAL A 117 8.95 2.43 -16.69
CA VAL A 117 10.06 2.20 -17.62
C VAL A 117 10.78 0.89 -17.32
N ALA A 118 11.07 0.61 -16.05
CA ALA A 118 11.69 -0.66 -15.65
C ALA A 118 10.76 -1.87 -15.93
N GLY A 119 9.44 -1.68 -15.90
CA GLY A 119 8.43 -2.66 -16.28
C GLY A 119 8.18 -2.80 -17.79
N LEU A 120 8.99 -2.15 -18.64
CA LEU A 120 8.90 -2.16 -20.11
C LEU A 120 7.68 -1.42 -20.70
N ALA A 121 7.10 -0.46 -19.98
CA ALA A 121 6.00 0.36 -20.48
C ALA A 121 6.26 1.03 -21.86
N PRO A 122 7.47 1.53 -22.18
CA PRO A 122 7.74 2.08 -23.51
C PRO A 122 7.55 1.05 -24.62
N ALA A 123 8.04 -0.17 -24.42
CA ALA A 123 7.86 -1.26 -25.38
C ALA A 123 6.40 -1.71 -25.46
N ASP A 124 5.69 -1.72 -24.33
CA ASP A 124 4.25 -2.03 -24.28
C ASP A 124 3.42 -1.04 -25.11
N LEU A 125 3.62 0.27 -24.91
CA LEU A 125 2.94 1.32 -25.67
C LEU A 125 3.16 1.16 -27.19
N LEU A 126 4.42 0.95 -27.59
CA LEU A 126 4.78 0.75 -28.99
C LEU A 126 4.14 -0.54 -29.56
N LEU A 127 4.12 -1.63 -28.81
CA LEU A 127 3.49 -2.88 -29.26
C LEU A 127 1.98 -2.73 -29.42
N ARG A 128 1.28 -2.13 -28.45
CA ARG A 128 -0.17 -1.88 -28.56
C ARG A 128 -0.52 -0.95 -29.72
N ALA A 129 0.30 0.08 -29.96
CA ALA A 129 0.14 0.96 -31.11
C ALA A 129 0.38 0.21 -32.43
N TYR A 130 1.39 -0.67 -32.50
CA TYR A 130 1.59 -1.55 -33.66
C TYR A 130 0.38 -2.45 -33.91
N GLU A 131 -0.21 -3.05 -32.87
CA GLU A 131 -1.34 -3.96 -33.06
C GLU A 131 -2.60 -3.26 -33.57
N SER A 132 -2.84 -2.03 -33.12
CA SER A 132 -4.00 -1.23 -33.52
C SER A 132 -3.85 -0.62 -34.91
N THR A 133 -2.63 -0.23 -35.30
CA THR A 133 -2.38 0.52 -36.55
C THR A 133 -1.72 -0.31 -37.66
N ARG A 134 -1.03 -1.40 -37.29
CA ARG A 134 -0.11 -2.17 -38.13
C ARG A 134 1.07 -1.35 -38.69
N ASP A 135 1.37 -0.19 -38.12
CA ASP A 135 2.52 0.64 -38.50
C ASP A 135 3.84 0.05 -37.97
N GLU A 136 4.67 -0.45 -38.89
CA GLU A 136 5.94 -1.11 -38.62
C GLU A 136 6.98 -0.23 -37.90
N ARG A 137 6.82 1.10 -37.90
CA ARG A 137 7.67 2.02 -37.12
C ARG A 137 7.60 1.68 -35.63
N PHE A 138 6.41 1.40 -35.12
CA PHE A 138 6.21 1.09 -33.70
C PHE A 138 6.85 -0.25 -33.31
N PHE A 139 6.63 -1.31 -34.11
CA PHE A 139 7.25 -2.61 -33.85
C PHE A 139 8.77 -2.55 -33.91
N SER A 140 9.31 -1.86 -34.92
CA SER A 140 10.76 -1.67 -35.08
C SER A 140 11.38 -0.94 -33.88
N ALA A 141 10.71 0.11 -33.38
CA ALA A 141 11.13 0.83 -32.18
C ALA A 141 11.06 -0.05 -30.92
N ALA A 142 9.97 -0.82 -30.73
CA ALA A 142 9.83 -1.74 -29.59
C ALA A 142 10.95 -2.78 -29.58
N ARG A 143 11.22 -3.42 -30.74
CA ARG A 143 12.31 -4.39 -30.91
C ARG A 143 13.67 -3.80 -30.57
N ALA A 144 13.98 -2.61 -31.11
CA ALA A 144 15.25 -1.95 -30.89
C ALA A 144 15.46 -1.61 -29.40
N TRP A 145 14.43 -1.04 -28.76
CA TRP A 145 14.49 -0.66 -27.36
C TRP A 145 14.62 -1.88 -26.44
N LEU A 146 13.80 -2.92 -26.63
CA LEU A 146 13.88 -4.16 -25.84
C LEU A 146 15.24 -4.86 -25.95
N THR A 147 15.81 -4.91 -27.15
CA THR A 147 17.13 -5.52 -27.35
C THR A 147 18.23 -4.71 -26.68
N GLY A 148 18.10 -3.38 -26.67
CA GLY A 148 19.00 -2.49 -25.92
C GLY A 148 18.89 -2.69 -24.41
N PHE A 149 17.66 -2.74 -23.90
CA PHE A 149 17.35 -3.02 -22.49
C PHE A 149 17.94 -4.36 -22.05
N ALA A 150 17.70 -5.44 -22.81
CA ALA A 150 18.18 -6.78 -22.51
C ALA A 150 19.72 -6.82 -22.37
N ARG A 151 20.43 -6.16 -23.30
CA ARG A 151 21.91 -6.09 -23.26
C ARG A 151 22.43 -5.29 -22.07
N TYR A 152 21.70 -4.26 -21.64
CA TYR A 152 22.08 -3.46 -20.48
C TYR A 152 21.82 -4.21 -19.18
N GLU A 153 20.62 -4.78 -19.00
CA GLU A 153 20.23 -5.52 -17.81
C GLU A 153 21.19 -6.68 -17.52
N GLN A 154 21.57 -7.44 -18.55
CA GLN A 154 22.51 -8.56 -18.41
C GLN A 154 23.90 -8.13 -17.89
N LYS A 155 24.33 -6.90 -18.18
CA LYS A 155 25.65 -6.37 -17.78
C LYS A 155 25.59 -5.48 -16.55
N ALA A 156 24.40 -5.14 -16.06
CA ALA A 156 24.24 -4.23 -14.94
C ALA A 156 24.77 -4.89 -13.66
N LEU A 157 25.64 -4.16 -12.95
CA LEU A 157 26.20 -4.60 -11.66
C LEU A 157 25.54 -3.89 -10.47
N ARG A 158 24.80 -2.81 -10.72
CA ARG A 158 24.15 -2.00 -9.70
C ARG A 158 22.75 -1.62 -10.16
N PRO A 159 21.80 -1.49 -9.22
CA PRO A 159 20.47 -1.01 -9.56
C PRO A 159 20.57 0.43 -10.09
N ARG A 160 19.98 0.66 -11.26
CA ARG A 160 19.72 2.01 -11.78
C ARG A 160 18.21 2.24 -11.83
N GLY A 161 17.75 3.29 -11.16
CA GLY A 161 16.31 3.49 -10.97
C GLY A 161 15.67 2.28 -10.31
N LEU A 162 14.63 1.73 -10.94
CA LEU A 162 13.90 0.56 -10.46
C LEU A 162 14.16 -0.70 -11.33
N LEU A 163 15.35 -0.79 -11.95
CA LEU A 163 15.75 -1.89 -12.84
C LEU A 163 15.52 -3.30 -12.28
N TRP A 164 15.62 -3.55 -10.99
CA TRP A 164 15.35 -4.87 -10.41
C TRP A 164 14.28 -4.80 -9.33
N ASN A 165 13.37 -3.84 -9.45
CA ASN A 165 12.18 -3.83 -8.63
C ASN A 165 11.32 -5.07 -8.96
N ASP A 166 10.79 -5.71 -7.92
CA ASP A 166 9.94 -6.89 -7.95
C ASP A 166 8.72 -6.75 -8.87
N HIS A 167 7.96 -5.67 -8.71
CA HIS A 167 6.77 -5.38 -9.52
C HIS A 167 7.15 -5.13 -11.00
N ALA A 168 8.22 -4.38 -11.25
CA ALA A 168 8.75 -4.18 -12.59
C ALA A 168 9.17 -5.51 -13.24
N ALA A 169 9.91 -6.35 -12.51
CA ALA A 169 10.37 -7.65 -13.00
C ALA A 169 9.21 -8.59 -13.32
N ALA A 170 8.16 -8.59 -12.50
CA ALA A 170 6.94 -9.37 -12.78
C ALA A 170 6.25 -8.89 -14.06
N ASN A 171 6.09 -7.57 -14.23
CA ASN A 171 5.45 -7.00 -15.41
C ASN A 171 6.26 -7.22 -16.71
N ARG A 172 7.59 -7.37 -16.64
CA ARG A 172 8.41 -7.71 -17.82
C ARG A 172 7.90 -8.94 -18.53
N VAL A 173 7.56 -9.98 -17.78
CA VAL A 173 7.12 -11.27 -18.35
C VAL A 173 5.90 -11.06 -19.26
N PHE A 174 4.97 -10.19 -18.88
CA PHE A 174 3.79 -9.86 -19.68
C PHE A 174 4.15 -9.17 -20.99
N VAL A 175 4.96 -8.10 -20.92
CA VAL A 175 5.37 -7.34 -22.12
C VAL A 175 6.22 -8.21 -23.06
N LEU A 176 7.10 -9.04 -22.51
CA LEU A 176 7.91 -9.98 -23.29
C LEU A 176 7.07 -11.08 -23.92
N SER A 177 6.00 -11.55 -23.24
CA SER A 177 5.04 -12.50 -23.81
C SER A 177 4.37 -11.93 -25.06
N ASP A 178 3.91 -10.67 -24.97
CA ASP A 178 3.22 -10.00 -26.07
C ASP A 178 4.17 -9.69 -27.22
N PHE A 179 5.40 -9.25 -26.92
CA PHE A 179 6.44 -9.10 -27.94
C PHE A 179 6.72 -10.44 -28.64
N TRP A 180 6.89 -11.53 -27.88
CA TRP A 180 7.22 -12.85 -28.42
C TRP A 180 6.10 -13.41 -29.30
N ARG A 181 4.84 -13.25 -28.90
CA ARG A 181 3.67 -13.63 -29.70
C ARG A 181 3.73 -13.02 -31.09
N VAL A 182 3.99 -11.72 -31.19
CA VAL A 182 4.11 -11.02 -32.47
C VAL A 182 5.37 -11.47 -33.19
N TYR A 183 6.53 -11.50 -32.53
CA TYR A 183 7.83 -11.63 -33.18
C TYR A 183 8.11 -13.03 -33.75
N ARG A 184 7.69 -14.09 -33.05
CA ARG A 184 8.12 -15.47 -33.35
C ARG A 184 7.71 -16.00 -34.74
N GLY A 185 6.66 -15.42 -35.32
CA GLY A 185 6.11 -15.76 -36.64
C GLY A 185 6.48 -14.80 -37.76
N ARG A 186 7.23 -13.73 -37.49
CA ARG A 186 7.47 -12.69 -38.49
C ARG A 186 8.46 -13.10 -39.58
N PRO A 187 8.32 -12.55 -40.81
CA PRO A 187 9.29 -12.78 -41.89
C PRO A 187 10.69 -12.26 -41.57
N ASP A 188 10.80 -11.17 -40.79
CA ASP A 188 12.07 -10.55 -40.36
C ASP A 188 12.58 -11.12 -39.03
N PHE A 189 12.26 -12.39 -38.75
CA PHE A 189 12.77 -13.11 -37.59
C PHE A 189 14.30 -13.23 -37.65
N ASP A 190 14.96 -12.92 -36.53
CA ASP A 190 16.40 -12.99 -36.34
C ASP A 190 16.69 -13.70 -35.01
N VAL A 191 17.54 -14.74 -35.10
CA VAL A 191 17.89 -15.58 -33.95
C VAL A 191 18.62 -14.80 -32.86
N ARG A 192 19.36 -13.73 -33.19
CA ARG A 192 20.09 -12.93 -32.18
C ARG A 192 19.14 -12.11 -31.33
N THR A 193 18.17 -11.46 -31.97
CA THR A 193 17.08 -10.75 -31.29
C THR A 193 16.23 -11.70 -30.44
N ALA A 194 15.86 -12.86 -31.01
CA ALA A 194 15.12 -13.90 -30.28
C ALA A 194 15.89 -14.34 -29.02
N ARG A 195 17.20 -14.61 -29.14
CA ARG A 195 18.06 -14.97 -28.01
C ARG A 195 18.08 -13.87 -26.95
N ALA A 196 18.27 -12.61 -27.33
CA ALA A 196 18.32 -11.50 -26.38
C ALA A 196 17.01 -11.36 -25.56
N VAL A 197 15.86 -11.46 -26.24
CA VAL A 197 14.54 -11.33 -25.61
C VAL A 197 14.21 -12.54 -24.73
N LEU A 198 14.46 -13.76 -25.21
CA LEU A 198 14.22 -14.98 -24.43
C LEU A 198 15.18 -15.10 -23.23
N THR A 199 16.44 -14.65 -23.36
CA THR A 199 17.35 -14.54 -22.23
C THR A 199 16.85 -13.54 -21.20
N LEU A 200 16.34 -12.36 -21.63
CA LEU A 200 15.74 -11.39 -20.70
C LEU A 200 14.50 -11.97 -19.99
N ALA A 201 13.67 -12.74 -20.70
CA ALA A 201 12.54 -13.44 -20.08
C ALA A 201 13.03 -14.43 -19.02
N GLY A 202 14.00 -15.29 -19.35
CA GLY A 202 14.59 -16.26 -18.41
C GLY A 202 15.20 -15.60 -17.18
N ARG A 203 15.98 -14.52 -17.36
CA ARG A 203 16.54 -13.72 -16.26
C ARG A 203 15.46 -13.05 -15.41
N SER A 204 14.35 -12.61 -16.01
CA SER A 204 13.21 -12.08 -15.26
C SER A 204 12.57 -13.17 -14.38
N GLY A 205 12.43 -14.40 -14.89
CA GLY A 205 12.01 -15.56 -14.09
C GLY A 205 12.95 -15.85 -12.92
N GLU A 206 14.27 -15.82 -13.15
CA GLU A 206 15.26 -16.00 -12.07
C GLU A 206 15.17 -14.92 -11.00
N LEU A 207 15.05 -13.65 -11.39
CA LEU A 207 14.90 -12.52 -10.45
C LEU A 207 13.68 -12.70 -9.54
N LEU A 208 12.56 -13.18 -10.09
CA LEU A 208 11.34 -13.45 -9.34
C LEU A 208 11.45 -14.69 -8.44
N ALA A 209 12.26 -15.67 -8.84
CA ALA A 209 12.42 -16.91 -8.11
C ALA A 209 13.40 -16.83 -6.92
N VAL A 210 14.31 -15.85 -6.91
CA VAL A 210 15.33 -15.71 -5.86
C VAL A 210 14.68 -15.45 -4.49
N PRO A 211 14.92 -16.28 -3.45
CA PRO A 211 14.23 -16.16 -2.16
C PRO A 211 14.39 -14.79 -1.49
N HIS A 212 15.60 -14.24 -1.42
CA HIS A 212 15.85 -12.95 -0.76
C HIS A 212 15.30 -11.73 -1.52
N GLN A 213 14.72 -11.92 -2.72
CA GLN A 213 13.98 -10.91 -3.47
C GLN A 213 12.46 -11.09 -3.40
N PHE A 214 11.96 -12.13 -2.70
CA PHE A 214 10.53 -12.36 -2.59
C PHE A 214 9.88 -11.40 -1.58
N THR A 215 8.98 -10.54 -2.06
CA THR A 215 8.27 -9.55 -1.25
C THR A 215 7.01 -10.19 -0.64
N PHE A 216 7.22 -11.21 0.20
CA PHE A 216 6.17 -12.08 0.76
C PHE A 216 5.07 -11.35 1.53
N ALA A 217 5.36 -10.16 2.09
CA ALA A 217 4.47 -9.46 3.02
C ALA A 217 3.38 -8.62 2.34
N THR A 218 3.38 -8.51 1.01
CA THR A 218 2.50 -7.59 0.26
C THR A 218 2.00 -8.22 -1.03
N ASN A 219 1.11 -7.52 -1.72
CA ASN A 219 0.58 -7.81 -3.04
C ASN A 219 1.69 -7.99 -4.08
N HIS A 220 2.88 -7.41 -3.84
CA HIS A 220 4.05 -7.62 -4.69
C HIS A 220 4.46 -9.10 -4.73
N GLY A 221 4.41 -9.83 -3.62
CA GLY A 221 4.70 -11.26 -3.64
C GLY A 221 3.69 -12.05 -4.49
N VAL A 222 2.40 -11.69 -4.41
CA VAL A 222 1.36 -12.27 -5.27
C VAL A 222 1.66 -11.98 -6.74
N MET A 223 2.05 -10.74 -7.07
CA MET A 223 2.48 -10.36 -8.42
C MET A 223 3.71 -11.14 -8.91
N GLN A 224 4.70 -11.37 -8.05
CA GLN A 224 5.87 -12.17 -8.40
C GLN A 224 5.45 -13.60 -8.78
N ASN A 225 4.54 -14.20 -8.00
CA ASN A 225 3.98 -15.51 -8.28
C ASN A 225 3.17 -15.52 -9.60
N ILE A 226 2.34 -14.50 -9.84
CA ILE A 226 1.64 -14.33 -11.12
C ILE A 226 2.64 -14.22 -12.28
N GLY A 227 3.73 -13.48 -12.11
CA GLY A 227 4.80 -13.37 -13.11
C GLY A 227 5.45 -14.73 -13.44
N LEU A 228 5.69 -15.57 -12.42
CA LEU A 228 6.20 -16.93 -12.59
C LEU A 228 5.18 -17.87 -13.27
N LEU A 229 3.90 -17.79 -12.92
CA LEU A 229 2.82 -18.54 -13.61
C LEU A 229 2.70 -18.11 -15.08
N ARG A 230 2.70 -16.80 -15.33
CA ARG A 230 2.69 -16.23 -16.69
C ARG A 230 3.90 -16.67 -17.50
N PHE A 231 5.08 -16.74 -16.87
CA PHE A 231 6.27 -17.28 -17.51
C PHE A 231 6.05 -18.74 -17.93
N GLY A 232 5.46 -19.55 -17.03
CA GLY A 232 5.08 -20.92 -17.32
C GLY A 232 4.22 -21.06 -18.57
N LEU A 233 3.24 -20.16 -18.74
CA LEU A 233 2.33 -20.17 -19.89
C LEU A 233 3.02 -19.71 -21.18
N ALA A 234 3.72 -18.58 -21.15
CA ALA A 234 4.25 -17.93 -22.34
C ALA A 234 5.60 -18.51 -22.82
N PHE A 235 6.38 -19.09 -21.92
CA PHE A 235 7.74 -19.58 -22.17
C PHE A 235 7.95 -21.02 -21.65
N PRO A 236 7.10 -21.99 -22.02
CA PRO A 236 7.16 -23.36 -21.51
C PRO A 236 8.43 -24.12 -21.94
N THR A 237 9.05 -23.72 -23.06
CA THR A 237 10.26 -24.36 -23.60
C THR A 237 11.55 -23.84 -22.98
N LEU A 238 11.49 -22.72 -22.23
CA LEU A 238 12.68 -22.17 -21.59
C LEU A 238 13.07 -23.00 -20.35
N PRO A 239 14.37 -23.05 -20.01
CA PRO A 239 14.83 -23.74 -18.81
C PRO A 239 14.09 -23.27 -17.55
N ARG A 240 13.87 -24.20 -16.62
CA ARG A 240 13.23 -23.96 -15.31
C ARG A 240 11.76 -23.52 -15.33
N SER A 241 11.09 -23.49 -16.49
CA SER A 241 9.66 -23.16 -16.57
C SER A 241 8.80 -23.95 -15.57
N GLU A 242 9.00 -25.28 -15.48
CA GLU A 242 8.32 -26.14 -14.49
C GLU A 242 8.67 -25.82 -13.03
N PHE A 243 9.91 -25.43 -12.76
CA PHE A 243 10.31 -25.01 -11.42
C PHE A 243 9.58 -23.72 -11.01
N TYR A 244 9.45 -22.75 -11.90
CA TYR A 244 8.74 -21.49 -11.63
C TYR A 244 7.25 -21.70 -11.37
N ARG A 245 6.60 -22.60 -12.11
CA ARG A 245 5.18 -22.95 -11.89
C ARG A 245 4.94 -23.50 -10.48
N ARG A 246 5.76 -24.47 -10.06
CA ARG A 246 5.66 -25.07 -8.72
C ARG A 246 5.96 -24.06 -7.62
N LEU A 247 7.06 -23.32 -7.76
CA LEU A 247 7.45 -22.30 -6.79
C LEU A 247 6.35 -21.24 -6.58
N ALA A 248 5.68 -20.82 -7.65
CA ALA A 248 4.60 -19.84 -7.57
C ALA A 248 3.42 -20.37 -6.75
N LEU A 249 3.05 -21.64 -6.93
CA LEU A 249 1.96 -22.25 -6.16
C LEU A 249 2.33 -22.45 -4.69
N GLU A 250 3.52 -22.97 -4.41
CA GLU A 250 4.03 -23.16 -3.05
C GLU A 250 4.00 -21.81 -2.30
N ARG A 251 4.54 -20.75 -2.92
CA ARG A 251 4.52 -19.41 -2.33
C ARG A 251 3.13 -18.82 -2.18
N LEU A 252 2.22 -19.07 -3.13
CA LEU A 252 0.83 -18.61 -3.02
C LEU A 252 0.09 -19.32 -1.89
N GLU A 253 0.35 -20.61 -1.67
CA GLU A 253 -0.21 -21.37 -0.55
C GLU A 253 0.18 -20.75 0.79
N ASP A 254 1.48 -20.49 0.98
CA ASP A 254 1.99 -19.85 2.18
C ASP A 254 1.43 -18.43 2.35
N GLN A 255 1.45 -17.63 1.27
CA GLN A 255 0.92 -16.26 1.31
C GLN A 255 -0.57 -16.20 1.65
N LEU A 256 -1.41 -17.08 1.09
CA LEU A 256 -2.86 -17.05 1.29
C LEU A 256 -3.28 -17.26 2.76
N ALA A 257 -2.40 -17.83 3.58
CA ALA A 257 -2.64 -18.00 5.02
C ALA A 257 -2.65 -16.66 5.79
N TYR A 258 -2.02 -15.61 5.25
CA TYR A 258 -1.94 -14.30 5.89
C TYR A 258 -2.21 -13.10 4.98
N TYR A 259 -2.31 -13.29 3.66
CA TYR A 259 -2.63 -12.22 2.71
C TYR A 259 -4.13 -11.93 2.68
N VAL A 260 -4.99 -12.95 2.83
CA VAL A 260 -6.44 -12.80 2.91
C VAL A 260 -6.98 -13.57 4.11
N SER A 261 -7.79 -12.88 4.92
CA SER A 261 -8.45 -13.46 6.09
C SER A 261 -9.49 -14.52 5.69
N GLU A 262 -9.95 -15.31 6.67
CA GLU A 262 -11.03 -16.28 6.42
C GLU A 262 -12.36 -15.63 6.06
N SER A 263 -12.57 -14.36 6.38
CA SER A 263 -13.74 -13.56 5.99
C SER A 263 -13.61 -12.91 4.61
N GLY A 264 -12.44 -12.99 3.96
CA GLY A 264 -12.19 -12.41 2.63
C GLY A 264 -11.55 -11.03 2.64
N VAL A 265 -11.12 -10.51 3.79
CA VAL A 265 -10.43 -9.22 3.83
C VAL A 265 -9.00 -9.41 3.35
N VAL A 266 -8.59 -8.65 2.33
CA VAL A 266 -7.20 -8.51 1.91
C VAL A 266 -6.48 -7.74 3.02
N LEU A 267 -5.52 -8.37 3.68
CA LEU A 267 -4.85 -7.88 4.88
C LEU A 267 -3.74 -6.86 4.55
N GLU A 268 -4.08 -5.91 3.70
CA GLU A 268 -3.27 -4.73 3.36
C GLU A 268 -3.88 -3.45 3.88
N HIS A 269 -4.82 -3.55 4.82
CA HIS A 269 -5.23 -2.39 5.62
C HIS A 269 -5.72 -1.17 4.81
N SER A 270 -6.26 -1.38 3.61
CA SER A 270 -6.71 -0.30 2.73
C SER A 270 -7.91 -0.75 1.90
N ALA A 271 -8.99 0.04 1.93
CA ALA A 271 -10.15 -0.18 1.06
C ALA A 271 -9.77 -0.08 -0.42
N GLY A 272 -8.79 0.77 -0.75
CA GLY A 272 -8.28 0.90 -2.12
C GLY A 272 -7.50 -0.31 -2.61
N TYR A 273 -6.89 -1.10 -1.71
CA TYR A 273 -6.13 -2.31 -2.06
C TYR A 273 -6.96 -3.60 -2.00
N GLN A 274 -8.13 -3.61 -1.36
CA GLN A 274 -9.07 -4.74 -1.41
C GLN A 274 -9.38 -5.19 -2.86
N PRO A 275 -9.87 -4.32 -3.76
CA PRO A 275 -10.19 -4.74 -5.14
C PRO A 275 -8.94 -5.18 -5.91
N PHE A 276 -7.78 -4.60 -5.60
CA PHE A 276 -6.53 -4.96 -6.24
C PHE A 276 -6.10 -6.37 -5.86
N GLY A 277 -6.14 -6.71 -4.56
CA GLY A 277 -5.85 -8.06 -4.09
C GLY A 277 -6.80 -9.11 -4.67
N VAL A 278 -8.10 -8.80 -4.78
CA VAL A 278 -9.09 -9.67 -5.44
C VAL A 278 -8.72 -9.91 -6.90
N ALA A 279 -8.38 -8.85 -7.66
CA ALA A 279 -7.97 -8.98 -9.06
C ALA A 279 -6.70 -9.83 -9.25
N LEU A 280 -5.72 -9.67 -8.35
CA LEU A 280 -4.49 -10.47 -8.39
C LEU A 280 -4.75 -11.95 -8.11
N LEU A 281 -5.60 -12.27 -7.13
CA LEU A 281 -5.95 -13.66 -6.83
C LEU A 281 -6.73 -14.31 -7.96
N ASP A 282 -7.69 -13.59 -8.55
CA ASP A 282 -8.43 -14.05 -9.72
C ASP A 282 -7.47 -14.39 -10.88
N LEU A 283 -6.54 -13.48 -11.17
CA LEU A 283 -5.54 -13.69 -12.22
C LEU A 283 -4.60 -14.87 -11.92
N ALA A 284 -4.15 -15.01 -10.67
CA ALA A 284 -3.33 -16.15 -10.25
C ALA A 284 -4.07 -17.48 -10.44
N PHE A 285 -5.35 -17.55 -10.05
CA PHE A 285 -6.15 -18.78 -10.17
C PHE A 285 -6.50 -19.08 -11.62
N ARG A 286 -6.75 -18.07 -12.45
CA ARG A 286 -6.90 -18.24 -13.91
C ARG A 286 -5.64 -18.87 -14.49
N TYR A 287 -4.46 -18.32 -14.21
CA TYR A 287 -3.22 -18.85 -14.76
C TYR A 287 -2.89 -20.25 -14.25
N ALA A 288 -3.17 -20.54 -12.98
CA ALA A 288 -3.06 -21.90 -12.46
C ALA A 288 -3.97 -22.86 -13.26
N GLY A 289 -5.22 -22.47 -13.53
CA GLY A 289 -6.14 -23.24 -14.36
C GLY A 289 -5.65 -23.46 -15.80
N LEU A 290 -5.11 -22.42 -16.45
CA LEU A 290 -4.52 -22.53 -17.80
C LEU A 290 -3.26 -23.40 -17.85
N LEU A 291 -2.60 -23.62 -16.72
CA LEU A 291 -1.45 -24.52 -16.57
C LEU A 291 -1.86 -25.95 -16.15
N ASP A 292 -3.16 -26.25 -16.13
CA ASP A 292 -3.72 -27.50 -15.61
C ASP A 292 -3.32 -27.79 -14.15
N LEU A 293 -3.08 -26.74 -13.36
CA LEU A 293 -2.77 -26.84 -11.96
C LEU A 293 -4.04 -26.75 -11.11
N ALA A 294 -4.19 -27.68 -10.16
CA ALA A 294 -5.34 -27.72 -9.29
C ALA A 294 -5.35 -26.51 -8.33
N VAL A 295 -6.35 -25.64 -8.48
CA VAL A 295 -6.65 -24.60 -7.47
C VAL A 295 -7.51 -25.21 -6.37
N PRO A 296 -7.02 -25.29 -5.12
CA PRO A 296 -7.77 -25.87 -4.01
C PRO A 296 -9.13 -25.20 -3.80
N GLN A 297 -10.16 -25.98 -3.47
CA GLN A 297 -11.50 -25.45 -3.20
C GLN A 297 -11.51 -24.37 -2.09
N PRO A 298 -10.78 -24.50 -0.98
CA PRO A 298 -10.70 -23.44 0.04
C PRO A 298 -10.19 -22.10 -0.49
N TRP A 299 -9.34 -22.11 -1.53
CA TRP A 299 -8.82 -20.87 -2.13
C TRP A 299 -9.90 -20.16 -2.95
N LYS A 300 -10.67 -20.92 -3.74
CA LYS A 300 -11.81 -20.38 -4.49
C LYS A 300 -12.86 -19.78 -3.57
N GLU A 301 -13.15 -20.44 -2.46
CA GLU A 301 -14.08 -19.91 -1.45
C GLU A 301 -13.55 -18.64 -0.77
N LYS A 302 -12.23 -18.57 -0.52
CA LYS A 302 -11.58 -17.36 0.01
C LYS A 302 -11.65 -16.20 -0.98
N LEU A 303 -11.46 -16.44 -2.28
CA LEU A 303 -11.69 -15.43 -3.33
C LEU A 303 -13.15 -14.96 -3.38
N ALA A 304 -14.11 -15.89 -3.36
CA ALA A 304 -15.54 -15.53 -3.34
C ALA A 304 -15.92 -14.70 -2.11
N ARG A 305 -15.34 -15.02 -0.94
CA ARG A 305 -15.48 -14.19 0.27
C ARG A 305 -14.86 -12.81 0.09
N ALA A 306 -13.70 -12.72 -0.56
CA ALA A 306 -13.04 -11.45 -0.82
C ALA A 306 -13.80 -10.55 -1.79
N GLU A 307 -14.46 -11.13 -2.80
CA GLU A 307 -15.39 -10.43 -3.69
C GLU A 307 -16.62 -9.92 -2.92
N ARG A 308 -17.18 -10.72 -2.00
CA ARG A 308 -18.30 -10.28 -1.13
C ARG A 308 -17.90 -9.15 -0.20
N PHE A 309 -16.73 -9.21 0.44
CA PHE A 309 -16.24 -8.11 1.28
C PHE A 309 -15.95 -6.85 0.45
N MET A 310 -15.38 -7.01 -0.75
CA MET A 310 -15.15 -5.90 -1.69
C MET A 310 -16.44 -5.14 -2.00
N ALA A 311 -17.60 -5.82 -2.11
CA ALA A 311 -18.89 -5.17 -2.34
C ALA A 311 -19.35 -4.24 -1.20
N GLN A 312 -18.77 -4.34 0.00
CA GLN A 312 -19.14 -3.53 1.17
C GLN A 312 -18.51 -2.14 1.18
N LEU A 313 -17.48 -1.90 0.35
CA LEU A 313 -16.64 -0.70 0.44
C LEU A 313 -17.09 0.45 -0.49
N PRO A 314 -17.37 0.23 -1.80
CA PRO A 314 -17.72 1.29 -2.73
C PRO A 314 -19.01 2.00 -2.35
N ARG A 315 -19.00 3.32 -2.46
CA ARG A 315 -20.18 4.17 -2.28
C ARG A 315 -20.85 4.48 -3.61
N PRO A 316 -22.15 4.78 -3.62
CA PRO A 316 -22.87 5.10 -4.85
C PRO A 316 -22.38 6.40 -5.52
N ASP A 317 -21.65 7.25 -4.78
CA ASP A 317 -21.00 8.46 -5.31
C ASP A 317 -19.61 8.19 -5.93
N GLY A 318 -19.17 6.93 -6.00
CA GLY A 318 -17.88 6.52 -6.57
C GLY A 318 -16.69 6.63 -5.62
N THR A 319 -16.92 7.00 -4.35
CA THR A 319 -15.85 7.13 -3.34
C THR A 319 -15.65 5.85 -2.52
N LEU A 320 -14.54 5.80 -1.77
CA LEU A 320 -14.23 4.75 -0.79
C LEU A 320 -14.07 5.33 0.63
N PRO A 321 -14.29 4.53 1.68
CA PRO A 321 -13.86 4.88 3.03
C PRO A 321 -12.32 4.99 3.11
N MET A 322 -11.81 6.16 3.48
CA MET A 322 -10.37 6.45 3.44
C MET A 322 -9.64 6.00 4.71
N TYR A 323 -9.36 4.70 4.84
CA TYR A 323 -8.41 4.17 5.82
C TYR A 323 -7.16 3.60 5.13
N GLY A 324 -6.02 3.62 5.82
CA GLY A 324 -4.72 3.26 5.24
C GLY A 324 -4.40 4.00 3.94
N ASP A 325 -3.65 3.35 3.04
CA ASP A 325 -3.32 3.88 1.71
C ASP A 325 -4.52 3.81 0.73
N THR A 326 -5.67 4.40 1.10
CA THR A 326 -6.87 4.51 0.25
C THR A 326 -6.99 5.91 -0.35
N GLY A 327 -7.21 6.00 -1.67
CA GLY A 327 -7.54 7.26 -2.35
C GLY A 327 -9.04 7.58 -2.30
N PRO A 328 -9.44 8.84 -2.59
CA PRO A 328 -10.84 9.27 -2.49
C PRO A 328 -11.76 8.66 -3.54
N SER A 329 -11.22 8.25 -4.69
CA SER A 329 -11.97 7.57 -5.74
C SER A 329 -11.64 6.08 -5.75
N ALA A 330 -12.64 5.28 -6.06
CA ALA A 330 -12.51 3.84 -5.95
C ALA A 330 -11.47 3.25 -6.93
N GLY A 331 -11.20 3.89 -8.07
CA GLY A 331 -10.07 3.59 -8.99
C GLY A 331 -9.97 2.15 -9.54
N TRP A 332 -10.86 1.27 -9.11
CA TRP A 332 -10.85 -0.18 -9.24
C TRP A 332 -11.15 -0.65 -10.66
N GLU A 333 -11.82 0.19 -11.46
CA GLU A 333 -12.11 -0.03 -12.88
C GLU A 333 -10.84 -0.31 -13.68
N ARG A 334 -9.71 0.24 -13.23
CA ARG A 334 -8.41 0.00 -13.85
C ARG A 334 -7.95 -1.43 -13.64
N TYR A 335 -8.21 -2.02 -12.47
CA TYR A 335 -7.72 -3.34 -12.06
C TYR A 335 -8.59 -4.51 -12.54
N LEU A 336 -9.85 -4.26 -12.92
CA LEU A 336 -10.79 -5.29 -13.39
C LEU A 336 -11.42 -4.90 -14.75
N PRO A 337 -10.63 -4.73 -15.82
CA PRO A 337 -11.15 -4.35 -17.13
C PRO A 337 -12.15 -5.41 -17.64
N GLY A 338 -13.34 -4.97 -18.06
CA GLY A 338 -14.38 -5.85 -18.61
C GLY A 338 -15.34 -6.48 -17.58
N ARG A 339 -15.11 -6.30 -16.27
CA ARG A 339 -16.11 -6.62 -15.24
C ARG A 339 -17.09 -5.44 -15.04
N PRO A 340 -18.35 -5.68 -14.65
CA PRO A 340 -19.36 -4.62 -14.53
C PRO A 340 -18.91 -3.49 -13.59
N ARG A 341 -19.26 -2.24 -13.98
CA ARG A 341 -19.05 -0.98 -13.23
C ARG A 341 -19.66 -1.01 -11.82
N PRO A 342 -19.16 -0.20 -10.86
CA PRO A 342 -19.40 -0.35 -9.42
C PRO A 342 -20.75 0.19 -8.97
N LEU A 343 -21.42 1.00 -9.81
CA LEU A 343 -22.80 1.43 -9.59
C LEU A 343 -23.75 0.21 -9.48
N GLY A 344 -23.31 -0.98 -9.93
CA GLY A 344 -24.03 -2.24 -9.76
C GLY A 344 -23.62 -3.09 -8.54
N MET A 345 -22.54 -2.78 -7.82
CA MET A 345 -22.12 -3.56 -6.64
C MET A 345 -22.77 -3.02 -5.37
N ARG A 346 -24.09 -3.23 -5.25
CA ARG A 346 -24.81 -2.98 -4.01
C ARG A 346 -24.20 -3.85 -2.89
N PRO A 347 -23.92 -3.29 -1.70
CA PRO A 347 -23.50 -4.05 -0.53
C PRO A 347 -24.43 -5.23 -0.27
N VAL A 348 -23.86 -6.40 0.01
CA VAL A 348 -24.61 -7.66 0.19
C VAL A 348 -25.25 -7.70 1.58
N GLU A 349 -24.63 -7.03 2.55
CA GLU A 349 -25.00 -7.08 3.96
C GLU A 349 -25.23 -5.64 4.45
N SER A 350 -26.20 -5.46 5.35
CA SER A 350 -26.40 -4.17 6.02
C SER A 350 -25.41 -3.96 7.17
N VAL A 351 -24.88 -5.05 7.74
CA VAL A 351 -23.88 -5.02 8.81
C VAL A 351 -22.87 -6.13 8.53
N THR A 352 -21.60 -5.76 8.39
CA THR A 352 -20.45 -6.65 8.33
C THR A 352 -19.62 -6.44 9.59
N TRP A 353 -19.45 -7.50 10.38
CA TRP A 353 -18.61 -7.53 11.57
C TRP A 353 -17.50 -8.57 11.38
N ASP A 354 -16.25 -8.12 11.45
CA ASP A 354 -15.08 -8.96 11.31
C ASP A 354 -14.06 -8.69 12.42
N PRO A 355 -14.14 -9.43 13.54
CA PRO A 355 -13.23 -9.26 14.67
C PRO A 355 -11.82 -9.81 14.37
N VAL A 356 -11.68 -10.67 13.36
CA VAL A 356 -10.38 -11.25 12.97
C VAL A 356 -9.60 -10.23 12.16
N ALA A 357 -10.14 -9.76 11.03
CA ALA A 357 -9.46 -8.77 10.19
C ALA A 357 -9.44 -7.38 10.84
N GLY A 358 -10.42 -7.08 11.69
CA GLY A 358 -10.50 -5.86 12.48
C GLY A 358 -11.32 -4.76 11.82
N TYR A 359 -12.53 -5.09 11.37
CA TYR A 359 -13.43 -4.15 10.71
C TYR A 359 -14.87 -4.32 11.18
N ALA A 360 -15.58 -3.20 11.30
CA ALA A 360 -17.04 -3.16 11.32
C ALA A 360 -17.52 -2.18 10.27
N ILE A 361 -18.44 -2.60 9.43
CA ILE A 361 -19.03 -1.79 8.36
C ILE A 361 -20.53 -1.96 8.44
N TRP A 362 -21.28 -0.87 8.39
CA TRP A 362 -22.72 -0.98 8.22
C TRP A 362 -23.27 0.10 7.30
N TRP A 363 -24.41 -0.24 6.73
CA TRP A 363 -25.13 0.51 5.73
C TRP A 363 -26.59 0.68 6.14
N ASP A 364 -27.07 1.92 6.05
CA ASP A 364 -28.49 2.24 6.20
C ASP A 364 -29.06 2.73 4.87
N GLY A 365 -30.34 2.44 4.62
CA GLY A 365 -31.04 2.92 3.43
C GLY A 365 -30.69 2.16 2.15
N LEU A 366 -30.14 0.94 2.23
CA LEU A 366 -29.72 0.14 1.07
C LEU A 366 -30.86 -0.17 0.08
N GLU A 367 -32.11 -0.12 0.53
CA GLU A 367 -33.30 -0.22 -0.32
C GLU A 367 -33.44 0.95 -1.31
N SER A 368 -32.80 2.09 -1.02
CA SER A 368 -32.78 3.25 -1.90
C SER A 368 -31.56 3.29 -2.83
N TRP A 369 -30.77 2.22 -2.95
CA TRP A 369 -29.58 2.22 -3.81
C TRP A 369 -29.90 2.46 -5.31
N PRO A 370 -29.15 3.30 -6.05
CA PRO A 370 -27.95 4.05 -5.68
C PRO A 370 -28.22 5.51 -5.25
N GLU A 371 -29.42 5.87 -4.75
CA GLU A 371 -29.76 7.23 -4.32
C GLU A 371 -28.93 7.68 -3.10
N ALA A 372 -27.72 8.20 -3.35
CA ALA A 372 -26.74 8.55 -2.32
C ALA A 372 -27.29 9.43 -1.17
N ARG A 373 -28.29 10.28 -1.46
CA ARG A 373 -28.96 11.14 -0.45
C ARG A 373 -29.68 10.37 0.66
N ARG A 374 -30.07 9.11 0.41
CA ARG A 374 -30.82 8.26 1.35
C ARG A 374 -29.97 7.18 2.01
N ILE A 375 -28.67 7.13 1.70
CA ILE A 375 -27.78 6.06 2.15
C ILE A 375 -26.76 6.61 3.14
N ARG A 376 -26.44 5.79 4.15
CA ARG A 376 -25.38 6.06 5.13
C ARG A 376 -24.43 4.87 5.17
N GLN A 377 -23.15 5.14 5.37
CA GLN A 377 -22.11 4.15 5.61
C GLN A 377 -21.30 4.58 6.83
N THR A 378 -21.10 3.67 7.77
CA THR A 378 -20.13 3.84 8.85
C THR A 378 -19.10 2.73 8.79
N VAL A 379 -17.83 3.09 8.99
CA VAL A 379 -16.71 2.15 9.02
C VAL A 379 -15.93 2.36 10.30
N VAL A 380 -15.73 1.30 11.07
CA VAL A 380 -14.83 1.24 12.23
C VAL A 380 -13.67 0.33 11.87
N THR A 381 -12.45 0.83 11.97
CA THR A 381 -11.22 0.04 11.75
C THR A 381 -10.54 -0.22 13.08
N PHE A 382 -10.15 -1.46 13.32
CA PHE A 382 -9.27 -1.89 14.41
C PHE A 382 -8.33 -2.99 13.90
N SER A 383 -8.08 -2.96 12.60
CA SER A 383 -7.19 -3.88 11.90
C SER A 383 -5.74 -3.54 12.26
N TYR A 384 -4.91 -4.56 12.48
CA TYR A 384 -3.46 -4.37 12.66
C TYR A 384 -2.74 -5.70 12.54
N PHE A 385 -1.97 -5.89 11.47
CA PHE A 385 -1.11 -7.05 11.25
C PHE A 385 0.32 -6.53 10.99
N PRO A 386 1.17 -6.43 12.04
CA PRO A 386 2.52 -5.89 11.91
C PRO A 386 3.30 -6.50 10.74
N GLY A 387 3.97 -5.66 9.96
CA GLY A 387 4.76 -6.07 8.80
C GLY A 387 4.01 -6.12 7.47
N HIS A 388 2.68 -6.08 7.47
CA HIS A 388 1.88 -5.93 6.25
C HIS A 388 1.95 -4.49 5.73
N ALA A 389 1.67 -4.30 4.44
CA ALA A 389 1.73 -2.99 3.78
C ALA A 389 0.53 -2.10 4.09
N HIS A 390 0.66 -0.83 3.69
CA HIS A 390 -0.44 0.14 3.54
C HIS A 390 -1.20 0.52 4.83
N LYS A 391 -0.75 0.01 5.99
CA LYS A 391 -1.28 0.34 7.31
C LYS A 391 -0.83 1.71 7.80
N HIS A 392 -1.75 2.49 8.33
CA HIS A 392 -1.47 3.73 9.06
C HIS A 392 -1.61 3.50 10.58
N ALA A 393 -1.39 4.50 11.41
CA ALA A 393 -1.78 4.49 12.82
C ALA A 393 -3.22 5.00 12.94
N ASP A 394 -4.19 4.08 12.83
CA ASP A 394 -5.63 4.37 12.68
C ASP A 394 -6.53 3.36 13.44
N GLU A 395 -5.95 2.57 14.36
CA GLU A 395 -6.73 1.61 15.13
C GLU A 395 -7.78 2.31 16.01
N LEU A 396 -9.02 1.86 15.88
CA LEU A 396 -10.26 2.41 16.42
C LEU A 396 -10.83 3.64 15.67
N SER A 397 -10.28 4.05 14.51
CA SER A 397 -10.89 5.13 13.70
C SER A 397 -12.35 4.84 13.33
N VAL A 398 -13.15 5.90 13.22
CA VAL A 398 -14.55 5.86 12.80
C VAL A 398 -14.77 6.83 11.65
N LEU A 399 -15.17 6.29 10.50
CA LEU A 399 -15.44 7.04 9.27
C LEU A 399 -16.95 7.13 9.05
N LEU A 400 -17.45 8.32 8.69
CA LEU A 400 -18.87 8.57 8.45
C LEU A 400 -19.11 9.18 7.07
N TRP A 401 -19.90 8.48 6.27
CA TRP A 401 -20.46 8.99 5.02
C TRP A 401 -21.98 8.90 5.07
N ALA A 402 -22.66 9.99 4.74
CA ALA A 402 -24.11 10.07 4.78
C ALA A 402 -24.63 11.09 3.78
N GLY A 403 -25.67 10.72 3.03
CA GLY A 403 -26.36 11.65 2.13
C GLY A 403 -25.52 12.14 0.95
N GLY A 404 -24.56 11.33 0.47
CA GLY A 404 -23.64 11.73 -0.61
C GLY A 404 -22.47 12.61 -0.17
N GLN A 405 -22.17 12.65 1.13
CA GLN A 405 -21.07 13.44 1.68
C GLN A 405 -20.27 12.63 2.72
N THR A 406 -18.94 12.68 2.60
CA THR A 406 -18.03 12.24 3.68
C THR A 406 -17.98 13.32 4.74
N TRP A 407 -18.43 13.01 5.96
CA TRP A 407 -18.46 13.96 7.07
C TRP A 407 -17.21 13.85 7.94
N TRP A 408 -16.87 12.63 8.36
CA TRP A 408 -15.66 12.31 9.13
C TRP A 408 -14.81 11.29 8.38
N THR A 409 -13.51 11.53 8.33
CA THR A 409 -12.57 10.67 7.60
C THR A 409 -11.16 10.73 8.17
N ASP A 410 -10.33 9.75 7.81
CA ASP A 410 -8.89 9.82 7.97
C ASP A 410 -8.25 10.42 6.70
N VAL A 411 -6.94 10.68 6.73
CA VAL A 411 -6.20 11.36 5.65
C VAL A 411 -6.18 10.55 4.33
N GLY A 412 -6.09 9.22 4.43
CA GLY A 412 -5.94 8.32 3.29
C GLY A 412 -4.54 8.34 2.65
N TYR A 413 -4.43 7.86 1.41
CA TYR A 413 -3.16 7.71 0.70
C TYR A 413 -2.36 9.01 0.57
N TRP A 414 -1.07 8.93 0.88
CA TRP A 414 -0.09 9.98 0.59
C TRP A 414 1.17 9.41 -0.10
N PRO A 415 1.75 10.09 -1.10
CA PRO A 415 2.90 9.56 -1.84
C PRO A 415 4.13 9.30 -0.97
N PHE A 416 4.79 8.17 -1.23
CA PHE A 416 5.97 7.68 -0.49
C PHE A 416 7.19 8.61 -0.53
N ASP A 417 7.28 9.50 -1.51
CA ASP A 417 8.42 10.41 -1.71
C ASP A 417 8.17 11.83 -1.19
N ARG A 418 7.06 12.05 -0.46
CA ARG A 418 6.66 13.35 0.07
C ARG A 418 6.86 13.43 1.59
N PRO A 419 7.39 14.55 2.10
CA PRO A 419 7.72 14.68 3.53
C PRO A 419 6.50 14.63 4.45
N GLU A 420 5.32 15.03 3.97
CA GLU A 420 4.07 15.02 4.75
C GLU A 420 3.51 13.60 4.98
N ARG A 421 4.13 12.57 4.38
CA ARG A 421 3.68 11.18 4.56
C ARG A 421 3.73 10.74 6.02
N ASP A 422 4.77 11.12 6.74
CA ASP A 422 4.93 10.74 8.15
C ASP A 422 3.74 11.24 8.98
N GLN A 423 3.27 12.45 8.70
CA GLN A 423 2.06 13.00 9.30
C GLN A 423 0.80 12.25 8.85
N ALA A 424 0.65 11.99 7.55
CA ALA A 424 -0.50 11.28 6.99
C ALA A 424 -0.69 9.89 7.61
N THR A 425 0.41 9.15 7.82
CA THR A 425 0.38 7.79 8.38
C THR A 425 0.40 7.74 9.90
N SER A 426 0.54 8.88 10.58
CA SER A 426 0.52 8.97 12.04
C SER A 426 -0.88 8.99 12.61
N TRP A 427 -0.99 8.84 13.94
CA TRP A 427 -2.26 8.97 14.66
C TRP A 427 -3.00 10.28 14.38
N ASN A 428 -2.26 11.37 14.17
CA ASN A 428 -2.79 12.69 13.84
C ASN A 428 -3.47 12.76 12.46
N GLY A 429 -3.21 11.78 11.60
CA GLY A 429 -3.86 11.60 10.30
C GLY A 429 -5.14 10.77 10.37
N SER A 430 -5.59 10.39 11.56
CA SER A 430 -6.73 9.50 11.77
C SER A 430 -7.68 10.01 12.85
N SER A 431 -8.83 9.35 12.98
CA SER A 431 -9.79 9.52 14.07
C SER A 431 -9.58 8.58 15.25
N ALA A 432 -8.44 7.88 15.30
CA ALA A 432 -8.10 6.98 16.38
C ALA A 432 -7.68 7.71 17.67
N PRO A 433 -8.09 7.22 18.85
CA PRO A 433 -7.63 7.74 20.13
C PRO A 433 -6.20 7.26 20.44
N HIS A 434 -5.34 8.18 20.84
CA HIS A 434 -3.91 7.93 21.08
C HIS A 434 -3.36 8.88 22.15
N LEU A 435 -2.15 8.60 22.64
CA LEU A 435 -1.44 9.59 23.47
C LEU A 435 -0.90 10.72 22.60
N ALA A 436 -0.91 11.96 23.10
CA ALA A 436 -0.46 13.15 22.36
C ALA A 436 0.98 13.02 21.80
N ASP A 437 1.84 12.26 22.48
CA ASP A 437 3.24 12.00 22.13
C ASP A 437 3.45 10.58 21.54
N GLU A 438 2.39 9.90 21.14
CA GLU A 438 2.48 8.52 20.63
C GLU A 438 3.10 8.45 19.24
N SER A 439 4.14 7.63 19.10
CA SER A 439 4.70 7.28 17.78
C SER A 439 3.74 6.39 16.98
N ALA A 440 3.69 6.57 15.67
CA ALA A 440 3.00 5.68 14.73
C ALA A 440 3.59 4.25 14.74
N GLU A 441 4.87 4.13 15.11
CA GLU A 441 5.61 2.86 15.20
C GLU A 441 5.55 2.22 16.61
N SER A 442 4.72 2.76 17.49
CA SER A 442 4.55 2.21 18.83
C SER A 442 3.97 0.79 18.80
N ARG A 443 4.09 0.07 19.93
CA ARG A 443 3.40 -1.21 20.09
C ARG A 443 1.90 -0.95 20.13
N ARG A 444 1.17 -1.63 19.25
CA ARG A 444 -0.29 -1.52 19.10
C ARG A 444 -0.91 -2.91 19.20
N THR A 445 -1.90 -3.08 20.06
CA THR A 445 -2.62 -4.37 20.20
C THR A 445 -4.12 -4.11 20.22
N PRO A 446 -4.81 -4.09 19.07
CA PRO A 446 -6.25 -3.94 19.02
C PRO A 446 -6.96 -5.26 19.39
N ARG A 447 -8.18 -5.14 19.93
CA ARG A 447 -9.05 -6.26 20.32
C ARG A 447 -10.50 -5.89 20.06
N ALA A 448 -11.26 -6.85 19.53
CA ALA A 448 -12.71 -6.82 19.61
C ALA A 448 -13.14 -7.31 20.99
N LEU A 449 -14.09 -6.61 21.62
CA LEU A 449 -14.63 -6.99 22.93
C LEU A 449 -16.06 -7.49 22.75
N PHE A 450 -16.94 -6.62 22.24
CA PHE A 450 -18.34 -6.94 22.05
C PHE A 450 -18.91 -6.37 20.75
N HIS A 451 -19.94 -7.01 20.22
CA HIS A 451 -20.79 -6.44 19.18
C HIS A 451 -22.25 -6.81 19.43
N GLY A 452 -23.17 -6.02 18.87
CA GLY A 452 -24.58 -6.38 18.83
C GLY A 452 -25.28 -5.57 17.75
N SER A 453 -26.29 -6.15 17.13
CA SER A 453 -27.08 -5.47 16.11
C SER A 453 -28.53 -5.91 16.13
N SER A 454 -29.41 -5.00 15.78
CA SER A 454 -30.84 -5.18 15.58
C SER A 454 -31.25 -4.51 14.26
N PRO A 455 -32.53 -4.61 13.85
CA PRO A 455 -33.04 -3.85 12.71
C PRO A 455 -32.77 -2.35 12.83
N ASP A 456 -32.88 -1.77 14.03
CA ASP A 456 -32.85 -0.32 14.23
C ASP A 456 -31.55 0.19 14.90
N ALA A 457 -30.67 -0.68 15.40
CA ALA A 457 -29.42 -0.26 16.05
C ALA A 457 -28.22 -1.18 15.78
N VAL A 458 -27.01 -0.63 15.92
CA VAL A 458 -25.73 -1.35 15.86
C VAL A 458 -24.83 -0.85 16.99
N VAL A 459 -24.16 -1.78 17.68
CA VAL A 459 -23.20 -1.47 18.73
C VAL A 459 -21.92 -2.27 18.50
N VAL A 460 -20.79 -1.57 18.53
CA VAL A 460 -19.45 -2.17 18.47
C VAL A 460 -18.62 -1.67 19.64
N ASP A 461 -17.90 -2.57 20.28
CA ASP A 461 -17.03 -2.29 21.42
C ASP A 461 -15.66 -2.92 21.18
N VAL A 462 -14.67 -2.06 20.99
CA VAL A 462 -13.32 -2.40 20.56
C VAL A 462 -12.32 -1.69 21.45
N ALA A 463 -11.15 -2.30 21.67
CA ALA A 463 -10.12 -1.72 22.51
C ALA A 463 -8.75 -1.81 21.87
N ARG A 464 -7.82 -1.00 22.37
CA ARG A 464 -6.42 -1.02 21.99
C ARG A 464 -5.55 -0.85 23.22
N GLU A 465 -4.50 -1.67 23.29
CA GLU A 465 -3.37 -1.44 24.20
C GLU A 465 -2.24 -0.75 23.43
N GLY A 466 -1.71 0.33 24.00
CA GLY A 466 -0.62 1.15 23.49
C GLY A 466 0.61 1.15 24.41
N PRO A 467 1.57 2.06 24.17
CA PRO A 467 2.78 2.16 24.98
C PRO A 467 2.51 2.66 26.40
N GLY A 468 3.41 2.34 27.34
CA GLY A 468 3.35 2.89 28.71
C GLY A 468 2.11 2.49 29.52
N GLY A 469 1.46 1.37 29.18
CA GLY A 469 0.26 0.90 29.87
C GLY A 469 -1.04 1.60 29.44
N TYR A 470 -0.98 2.49 28.43
CA TYR A 470 -2.17 3.13 27.87
C TYR A 470 -3.12 2.08 27.28
N ARG A 471 -4.38 2.14 27.70
CA ARG A 471 -5.46 1.34 27.15
C ARG A 471 -6.61 2.28 26.85
N VAL A 472 -7.19 2.10 25.67
CA VAL A 472 -8.39 2.81 25.26
C VAL A 472 -9.42 1.82 24.76
N ARG A 473 -10.66 1.98 25.21
CA ARG A 473 -11.83 1.22 24.79
C ARG A 473 -12.80 2.17 24.11
N ARG A 474 -13.05 1.96 22.82
CA ARG A 474 -14.01 2.71 22.02
C ARG A 474 -15.29 1.92 21.83
N GLN A 475 -16.40 2.53 22.19
CA GLN A 475 -17.74 2.05 21.87
C GLN A 475 -18.32 2.92 20.77
N VAL A 476 -18.86 2.31 19.72
CA VAL A 476 -19.61 2.99 18.67
C VAL A 476 -21.03 2.45 18.70
N VAL A 477 -21.96 3.31 19.11
CA VAL A 477 -23.39 3.02 19.21
C VAL A 477 -24.10 3.82 18.12
N HIS A 478 -24.85 3.13 17.27
CA HIS A 478 -25.60 3.71 16.18
C HIS A 478 -27.07 3.37 16.33
N LEU A 479 -27.93 4.37 16.47
CA LEU A 479 -29.37 4.24 16.34
C LEU A 479 -29.76 4.74 14.95
N LYS A 480 -30.22 3.81 14.12
CA LYS A 480 -30.42 4.04 12.69
C LYS A 480 -31.57 5.02 12.44
N PRO A 481 -31.51 5.77 11.33
CA PRO A 481 -30.37 5.86 10.42
C PRO A 481 -29.41 7.03 10.75
N ASP A 482 -29.70 7.84 11.77
CA ASP A 482 -29.19 9.23 11.83
C ASP A 482 -28.53 9.63 13.16
N VAL A 483 -28.40 8.72 14.15
CA VAL A 483 -27.83 9.05 15.47
C VAL A 483 -26.65 8.14 15.81
N TRP A 484 -25.49 8.74 16.08
CA TRP A 484 -24.29 8.02 16.54
C TRP A 484 -23.83 8.55 17.90
N LEU A 485 -23.29 7.64 18.71
CA LEU A 485 -22.57 7.93 19.94
C LEU A 485 -21.27 7.12 19.96
N VAL A 486 -20.14 7.83 19.98
CA VAL A 486 -18.80 7.26 20.13
C VAL A 486 -18.30 7.58 21.53
N ILE A 487 -17.87 6.59 22.30
CA ILE A 487 -17.34 6.78 23.66
C ILE A 487 -15.94 6.18 23.74
N ASP A 488 -14.96 7.00 24.12
CA ASP A 488 -13.59 6.60 24.43
C ASP A 488 -13.39 6.56 25.93
N ALA A 489 -13.23 5.37 26.50
CA ALA A 489 -12.80 5.17 27.89
C ALA A 489 -11.30 4.89 27.93
N VAL A 490 -10.56 5.68 28.70
CA VAL A 490 -9.10 5.62 28.78
C VAL A 490 -8.65 5.24 30.19
N THR A 491 -7.68 4.34 30.25
CA THR A 491 -6.93 4.01 31.47
C THR A 491 -5.44 4.04 31.15
N GLY A 492 -4.59 4.49 32.07
CA GLY A 492 -3.18 4.66 31.79
C GLY A 492 -2.43 5.33 32.94
N ALA A 493 -1.32 6.00 32.60
CA ALA A 493 -0.48 6.67 33.58
C ALA A 493 -0.89 8.14 33.79
N PRO A 494 -0.88 8.64 35.04
CA PRO A 494 -1.20 10.04 35.35
C PRO A 494 -0.34 11.05 34.60
N GLY A 495 -0.94 12.19 34.26
CA GLY A 495 -0.26 13.32 33.61
C GLY A 495 -0.01 13.15 32.11
N ARG A 496 -0.44 12.03 31.51
CA ARG A 496 -0.50 11.86 30.05
C ARG A 496 -1.79 12.46 29.50
N VAL A 497 -1.81 12.75 28.20
CA VAL A 497 -2.99 13.30 27.51
C VAL A 497 -3.36 12.37 26.37
N SER A 498 -4.61 11.93 26.35
CA SER A 498 -5.20 11.23 25.22
C SER A 498 -5.87 12.22 24.27
N VAL A 499 -5.67 12.01 22.97
CA VAL A 499 -6.16 12.88 21.90
C VAL A 499 -6.96 12.04 20.90
N THR A 500 -8.09 12.57 20.46
CA THR A 500 -8.87 12.08 19.32
C THR A 500 -9.11 13.26 18.38
N ARG A 501 -8.80 13.11 17.08
CA ARG A 501 -9.02 14.15 16.07
C ARG A 501 -10.06 13.72 15.04
N TRP A 502 -11.12 14.49 14.91
CA TRP A 502 -12.17 14.28 13.93
C TRP A 502 -11.93 15.18 12.71
N THR A 503 -11.40 14.62 11.63
CA THR A 503 -11.06 15.37 10.41
C THR A 503 -12.26 15.41 9.46
N ALA A 504 -12.71 16.61 9.11
CA ALA A 504 -13.88 16.80 8.28
C ALA A 504 -13.57 16.54 6.80
N GLY A 505 -14.47 15.85 6.10
CA GLY A 505 -14.28 15.47 4.70
C GLY A 505 -14.15 16.67 3.72
N PRO A 506 -13.75 16.41 2.46
CA PRO A 506 -13.55 17.47 1.47
C PRO A 506 -14.82 18.30 1.25
N GLY A 507 -14.67 19.64 1.29
CA GLY A 507 -15.77 20.58 1.07
C GLY A 507 -16.71 20.77 2.27
N VAL A 508 -16.41 20.15 3.42
CA VAL A 508 -17.16 20.35 4.65
C VAL A 508 -16.64 21.57 5.41
N LEU A 509 -17.56 22.46 5.79
CA LEU A 509 -17.31 23.58 6.68
C LEU A 509 -17.72 23.18 8.10
N VAL A 510 -16.84 23.43 9.06
CA VAL A 510 -17.08 23.16 10.48
C VAL A 510 -17.19 24.49 11.21
N GLN A 511 -18.31 24.73 11.88
CA GLN A 511 -18.56 25.94 12.65
C GLN A 511 -18.93 25.58 14.10
N THR A 512 -18.56 26.44 15.05
CA THR A 512 -19.04 26.33 16.43
C THR A 512 -20.55 26.56 16.46
N GLY A 513 -21.28 25.68 17.14
CA GLY A 513 -22.70 25.79 17.38
C GLY A 513 -23.04 26.83 18.44
N ARG A 514 -24.34 26.94 18.77
CA ARG A 514 -24.84 27.84 19.83
C ARG A 514 -24.54 27.34 21.25
N THR A 515 -24.24 26.05 21.38
CA THR A 515 -23.94 25.40 22.66
C THR A 515 -22.48 25.01 22.69
N ASP A 516 -21.81 25.25 23.81
CA ASP A 516 -20.42 24.89 24.00
C ASP A 516 -20.18 23.39 23.74
N GLY A 517 -19.08 23.09 23.04
CA GLY A 517 -18.73 21.73 22.65
C GLY A 517 -19.57 21.14 21.50
N VAL A 518 -20.54 21.89 20.96
CA VAL A 518 -21.32 21.48 19.78
C VAL A 518 -20.80 22.19 18.54
N PHE A 519 -20.65 21.45 17.45
CA PHE A 519 -20.24 21.94 16.14
C PHE A 519 -21.29 21.59 15.10
N VAL A 520 -21.46 22.48 14.12
CA VAL A 520 -22.34 22.29 12.97
C VAL A 520 -21.47 22.13 11.73
N LEU A 521 -21.61 20.98 11.08
CA LEU A 521 -20.96 20.69 9.82
C LEU A 521 -21.95 20.89 8.68
N SER A 522 -21.52 21.56 7.62
CA SER A 522 -22.33 21.84 6.44
C SER A 522 -21.50 21.78 5.16
N THR A 523 -22.18 21.68 4.03
CA THR A 523 -21.59 21.67 2.69
C THR A 523 -22.39 22.58 1.77
N GLU A 524 -21.75 23.24 0.81
CA GLU A 524 -22.44 24.10 -0.16
C GLU A 524 -23.31 23.31 -1.15
N LYS A 525 -23.02 22.01 -1.33
CA LYS A 525 -23.66 21.15 -2.34
C LYS A 525 -25.01 20.56 -1.89
N SER A 526 -25.34 20.67 -0.61
CA SER A 526 -26.52 20.02 -0.02
C SER A 526 -27.06 20.84 1.15
N ARG A 527 -28.35 20.67 1.46
CA ARG A 527 -28.95 21.20 2.70
C ARG A 527 -28.63 20.33 3.91
N ALA A 528 -28.09 19.13 3.69
CA ALA A 528 -27.76 18.21 4.76
C ALA A 528 -26.76 18.83 5.73
N ARG A 529 -26.93 18.51 7.02
CA ARG A 529 -26.07 18.96 8.12
C ARG A 529 -25.70 17.78 9.01
N LEU A 530 -24.53 17.87 9.64
CA LEU A 530 -24.18 17.00 10.76
C LEU A 530 -23.96 17.86 12.00
N PHE A 531 -24.72 17.61 13.05
CA PHE A 531 -24.50 18.20 14.37
C PHE A 531 -23.59 17.26 15.16
N ALA A 532 -22.46 17.78 15.64
CA ALA A 532 -21.47 17.00 16.38
C ALA A 532 -21.19 17.63 17.74
N GLY A 533 -21.66 16.97 18.81
CA GLY A 533 -21.41 17.39 20.19
C GLY A 533 -20.34 16.56 20.86
N TYR A 534 -19.49 17.21 21.65
CA TYR A 534 -18.38 16.58 22.37
C TYR A 534 -18.47 16.91 23.86
N PHE A 535 -18.32 15.89 24.69
CA PHE A 535 -18.41 16.00 26.15
C PHE A 535 -17.60 14.88 26.80
N GLY A 536 -17.22 15.05 28.07
CA GLY A 536 -16.39 14.07 28.75
C GLY A 536 -16.32 14.28 30.25
N SER A 537 -15.53 13.45 30.93
CA SER A 537 -15.17 13.61 32.33
C SER A 537 -14.35 14.88 32.57
N SER A 538 -14.11 15.20 33.84
CA SER A 538 -13.23 16.32 34.23
C SER A 538 -11.88 16.26 33.50
N GLY A 539 -11.38 17.42 33.06
CA GLY A 539 -10.15 17.54 32.27
C GLY A 539 -10.34 17.33 30.75
N THR A 540 -11.55 17.00 30.28
CA THR A 540 -11.84 16.92 28.85
C THR A 540 -11.94 18.33 28.25
N ALA A 541 -11.30 18.55 27.10
CA ALA A 541 -11.38 19.78 26.34
C ALA A 541 -11.60 19.49 24.86
N VAL A 542 -12.31 20.38 24.18
CA VAL A 542 -12.56 20.28 22.74
C VAL A 542 -12.24 21.61 22.06
N ARG A 543 -11.61 21.55 20.89
CA ARG A 543 -11.28 22.75 20.09
C ARG A 543 -11.44 22.49 18.61
N LEU A 544 -11.81 23.55 17.88
CA LEU A 544 -11.75 23.57 16.42
C LEU A 544 -10.32 23.86 15.97
N LEU A 545 -9.75 22.98 15.17
CA LEU A 545 -8.51 23.22 14.46
C LEU A 545 -8.81 23.83 13.09
N PRO A 546 -8.43 25.10 12.85
CA PRO A 546 -8.58 25.74 11.56
C PRO A 546 -7.66 25.08 10.52
N LYS A 547 -8.07 25.21 9.25
CA LYS A 547 -7.37 24.71 8.06
C LYS A 547 -5.88 25.08 8.01
N THR A 548 -5.52 26.24 8.57
CA THR A 548 -4.17 26.79 8.59
C THR A 548 -3.21 26.12 9.58
N LEU A 549 -3.71 25.28 10.50
CA LEU A 549 -2.92 24.64 11.56
C LEU A 549 -2.58 23.16 11.29
N GLY A 550 -2.71 22.70 10.04
CA GLY A 550 -2.10 21.45 9.61
C GLY A 550 -2.98 20.19 9.46
N PRO A 551 -4.29 20.13 9.76
CA PRO A 551 -5.11 19.02 9.30
C PRO A 551 -5.31 19.11 7.80
N PHE A 552 -4.98 18.04 7.09
CA PHE A 552 -5.21 17.93 5.66
C PHE A 552 -5.87 16.61 5.31
N ILE A 553 -6.38 16.54 4.09
CA ILE A 553 -6.84 15.29 3.50
C ILE A 553 -6.04 15.05 2.22
N GLY A 554 -5.58 13.82 2.07
CA GLY A 554 -5.01 13.34 0.82
C GLY A 554 -6.09 13.21 -0.24
N TYR A 555 -5.82 13.72 -1.44
CA TYR A 555 -6.64 13.37 -2.60
C TYR A 555 -5.76 12.92 -3.76
N ARG A 556 -6.36 12.11 -4.63
CA ARG A 556 -5.80 11.78 -5.93
C ARG A 556 -6.77 12.30 -6.99
N THR A 557 -6.28 13.09 -7.95
CA THR A 557 -7.09 13.52 -9.09
C THR A 557 -7.44 12.31 -9.97
N GLU A 558 -8.44 12.44 -10.83
CA GLU A 558 -8.71 11.44 -11.90
C GLU A 558 -7.48 11.23 -12.79
N ALA A 559 -6.73 12.32 -13.01
CA ALA A 559 -5.44 12.29 -13.68
C ALA A 559 -4.35 11.56 -12.89
N GLY A 560 -4.56 11.13 -11.64
CA GLY A 560 -3.58 10.35 -10.87
C GLY A 560 -2.57 11.17 -10.07
N GLN A 561 -2.70 12.50 -10.03
CA GLN A 561 -1.84 13.37 -9.24
C GLN A 561 -2.31 13.38 -7.78
N ALA A 562 -1.38 13.19 -6.85
CA ALA A 562 -1.66 13.36 -5.43
C ALA A 562 -1.58 14.84 -5.06
N GLY A 563 -2.48 15.30 -4.18
CA GLY A 563 -2.46 16.66 -3.65
C GLY A 563 -3.06 16.76 -2.26
N GLN A 564 -2.86 17.92 -1.65
CA GLN A 564 -3.41 18.29 -0.34
C GLN A 564 -4.67 19.12 -0.48
N ARG A 565 -5.70 18.85 0.32
CA ARG A 565 -6.71 19.84 0.63
C ARG A 565 -6.71 20.10 2.13
N ASP A 566 -6.65 21.36 2.51
CA ASP A 566 -6.77 21.71 3.92
C ASP A 566 -8.16 21.33 4.42
N ALA A 567 -8.18 20.69 5.58
CA ALA A 567 -9.39 20.23 6.24
C ALA A 567 -9.54 20.95 7.58
N SER A 568 -10.79 21.18 7.98
CA SER A 568 -11.07 21.53 9.36
C SER A 568 -11.12 20.24 10.18
N ALA A 569 -10.66 20.29 11.42
CA ALA A 569 -10.77 19.15 12.34
C ALA A 569 -11.26 19.61 13.71
N VAL A 570 -11.95 18.73 14.42
CA VAL A 570 -12.27 18.93 15.84
C VAL A 570 -11.35 18.04 16.66
N GLU A 571 -10.59 18.63 17.57
CA GLU A 571 -9.69 17.90 18.45
C GLU A 571 -10.28 17.82 19.85
N LEU A 572 -10.38 16.59 20.36
CA LEU A 572 -10.85 16.24 21.69
C LEU A 572 -9.65 15.72 22.48
N THR A 573 -9.40 16.31 23.64
CA THR A 573 -8.34 15.88 24.56
C THR A 573 -8.94 15.50 25.90
N GLN A 574 -8.44 14.42 26.51
CA GLN A 574 -8.83 13.98 27.85
C GLN A 574 -7.59 13.50 28.64
N PRO A 575 -7.64 13.43 29.98
CA PRO A 575 -6.57 12.81 30.76
C PRO A 575 -6.25 11.40 30.28
N GLY A 576 -4.98 11.02 30.29
CA GLY A 576 -4.51 9.69 29.86
C GLY A 576 -4.75 8.58 30.88
N ASP A 577 -5.38 8.91 32.01
CA ASP A 577 -5.67 8.07 33.16
C ASP A 577 -7.12 8.22 33.62
N ASP A 578 -7.82 7.10 33.76
CA ASP A 578 -9.17 6.95 34.30
C ASP A 578 -10.17 8.05 33.88
N SER A 579 -10.26 8.26 32.56
CA SER A 579 -11.11 9.28 31.95
C SER A 579 -12.03 8.69 30.88
N TRP A 580 -13.05 9.47 30.51
CA TRP A 580 -13.87 9.15 29.36
C TRP A 580 -14.29 10.41 28.60
N ALA A 581 -14.44 10.28 27.29
CA ALA A 581 -14.92 11.34 26.43
C ALA A 581 -15.80 10.73 25.34
N ALA A 582 -16.76 11.52 24.85
CA ALA A 582 -17.76 11.06 23.91
C ALA A 582 -17.99 12.08 22.79
N ALA A 583 -18.28 11.57 21.61
CA ALA A 583 -18.76 12.30 20.45
C ALA A 583 -20.16 11.81 20.11
N ALA A 584 -21.13 12.72 20.06
CA ALA A 584 -22.49 12.44 19.64
C ALA A 584 -22.78 13.13 18.32
N TRP A 585 -23.27 12.39 17.33
CA TRP A 585 -23.57 12.92 16.01
C TRP A 585 -25.04 12.71 15.65
N LEU A 586 -25.66 13.77 15.11
CA LEU A 586 -26.99 13.75 14.55
C LEU A 586 -26.92 14.21 13.09
N PHE A 587 -27.26 13.33 12.17
CA PHE A 587 -27.36 13.67 10.75
C PHE A 587 -28.77 14.18 10.43
N ASP A 588 -28.83 15.31 9.74
CA ASP A 588 -30.07 15.88 9.24
C ASP A 588 -29.98 16.05 7.74
N GLY A 589 -30.60 15.13 7.00
CA GLY A 589 -30.61 15.16 5.54
C GLY A 589 -31.41 16.31 4.93
N ASN A 590 -32.36 16.91 5.67
CA ASN A 590 -33.26 17.95 5.16
C ASN A 590 -32.80 19.37 5.50
N GLY A 591 -31.91 19.52 6.48
CA GLY A 591 -31.39 20.82 6.94
C GLY A 591 -32.40 21.62 7.76
N THR A 592 -33.39 20.95 8.33
CA THR A 592 -34.51 21.53 9.09
C THR A 592 -34.39 21.35 10.60
N ALA A 593 -33.47 20.51 11.08
CA ALA A 593 -33.29 20.25 12.49
C ALA A 593 -32.54 21.39 13.18
N GLU A 594 -33.03 21.80 14.35
CA GLU A 594 -32.23 22.51 15.36
C GLU A 594 -32.17 21.60 16.60
N PRO A 595 -30.98 21.11 17.01
CA PRO A 595 -30.88 20.32 18.22
C PRO A 595 -31.18 21.21 19.44
N VAL A 596 -32.22 20.85 20.17
CA VAL A 596 -32.67 21.58 21.38
C VAL A 596 -31.95 21.08 22.64
N VAL A 597 -31.43 19.85 22.60
CA VAL A 597 -30.81 19.16 23.74
C VAL A 597 -29.32 18.99 23.50
N ALA A 598 -28.49 19.54 24.39
CA ALA A 598 -27.06 19.28 24.41
C ALA A 598 -26.79 17.82 24.83
N PRO A 599 -25.96 17.07 24.10
CA PRO A 599 -25.66 15.70 24.48
C PRO A 599 -24.85 15.69 25.78
N ALA A 600 -25.17 14.76 26.68
CA ALA A 600 -24.54 14.67 28.00
C ALA A 600 -24.55 13.25 28.56
N MET A 601 -23.50 12.89 29.29
CA MET A 601 -23.49 11.68 30.12
C MET A 601 -24.22 11.97 31.44
N LYS A 602 -25.24 11.20 31.76
CA LYS A 602 -26.02 11.30 33.01
C LYS A 602 -25.49 10.39 34.10
N VAL A 603 -25.00 9.20 33.72
CA VAL A 603 -24.40 8.22 34.63
C VAL A 603 -23.16 7.64 33.97
N TRP A 604 -22.09 7.52 34.75
CA TRP A 604 -20.88 6.80 34.38
C TRP A 604 -20.38 5.99 35.58
N HIS A 605 -20.48 4.67 35.50
CA HIS A 605 -19.85 3.73 36.44
C HIS A 605 -18.72 2.93 35.78
N GLY A 606 -18.59 3.03 34.46
CA GLY A 606 -17.52 2.45 33.68
C GLY A 606 -17.94 2.22 32.24
N PRO A 607 -17.07 1.61 31.41
CA PRO A 607 -17.37 1.36 30.01
C PRO A 607 -18.54 0.38 29.79
N GLU A 608 -18.94 -0.39 30.80
CA GLU A 608 -20.05 -1.35 30.73
C GLU A 608 -21.33 -0.87 31.42
N GLU A 609 -21.28 0.26 32.12
CA GLU A 609 -22.41 0.80 32.87
C GLU A 609 -22.44 2.32 32.76
N TRP A 610 -23.26 2.83 31.86
CA TRP A 610 -23.39 4.26 31.59
C TRP A 610 -24.76 4.60 31.02
N ARG A 611 -25.13 5.88 31.13
CA ARG A 611 -26.39 6.42 30.58
C ARG A 611 -26.14 7.80 30.00
N ALA A 612 -26.42 7.95 28.71
CA ALA A 612 -26.24 9.19 27.96
C ALA A 612 -27.59 9.72 27.46
N LEU A 613 -27.72 11.04 27.41
CA LEU A 613 -28.85 11.75 26.81
C LEU A 613 -28.36 12.43 25.53
N LEU A 614 -29.06 12.20 24.42
CA LEU A 614 -28.75 12.72 23.10
C LEU A 614 -29.94 13.46 22.49
N PRO A 615 -29.72 14.37 21.53
CA PRO A 615 -30.80 14.90 20.72
C PRO A 615 -31.39 13.81 19.83
N GLY A 616 -32.70 13.63 19.90
CA GLY A 616 -33.47 12.73 19.05
C GLY A 616 -34.11 13.46 17.86
N ALA A 617 -34.72 12.69 16.96
CA ALA A 617 -35.46 13.24 15.84
C ALA A 617 -36.62 14.14 16.30
N GLY A 618 -36.92 15.19 15.53
CA GLY A 618 -38.05 16.09 15.79
C GLY A 618 -37.94 16.92 17.08
N GLY A 619 -36.74 17.07 17.64
CA GLY A 619 -36.52 17.82 18.89
C GLY A 619 -36.78 17.02 20.17
N SER A 620 -37.01 15.71 20.07
CA SER A 620 -37.12 14.82 21.24
C SER A 620 -35.76 14.59 21.92
N ALA A 621 -35.78 14.06 23.14
CA ALA A 621 -34.58 13.57 23.80
C ALA A 621 -34.52 12.03 23.70
N LEU A 622 -33.34 11.50 23.39
CA LEU A 622 -33.06 10.07 23.32
C LEU A 622 -32.15 9.70 24.49
N GLU A 623 -32.60 8.79 25.33
CA GLU A 623 -31.76 8.18 26.36
C GLU A 623 -31.17 6.86 25.85
N ILE A 624 -29.86 6.71 25.97
CA ILE A 624 -29.14 5.47 25.67
C ILE A 624 -28.49 4.99 26.95
N THR A 625 -28.78 3.76 27.36
CA THR A 625 -28.24 3.17 28.58
C THR A 625 -27.54 1.86 28.25
N ARG A 626 -26.30 1.71 28.71
CA ARG A 626 -25.62 0.42 28.75
C ARG A 626 -25.64 -0.11 30.18
N ASN A 627 -26.04 -1.38 30.32
CA ASN A 627 -25.94 -2.15 31.55
C ASN A 627 -25.38 -3.53 31.22
N GLY A 628 -24.08 -3.72 31.48
CA GLY A 628 -23.33 -4.91 31.13
C GLY A 628 -23.33 -5.16 29.62
N ASN A 629 -23.96 -6.27 29.22
CA ASN A 629 -24.09 -6.69 27.83
C ASN A 629 -25.39 -6.23 27.16
N ARG A 630 -26.14 -5.30 27.75
CA ARG A 630 -27.36 -4.75 27.15
C ARG A 630 -27.21 -3.27 26.91
N VAL A 631 -27.58 -2.83 25.71
CA VAL A 631 -27.71 -1.40 25.36
C VAL A 631 -29.16 -1.13 25.01
N SER A 632 -29.83 -0.32 25.83
CA SER A 632 -31.22 0.07 25.65
C SER A 632 -31.34 1.50 25.18
N PHE A 633 -32.27 1.74 24.26
CA PHE A 633 -32.62 3.03 23.70
C PHE A 633 -34.04 3.36 24.16
N ALA A 634 -34.25 4.57 24.70
CA ALA A 634 -35.55 5.04 25.15
C ALA A 634 -35.79 6.46 24.65
N SER A 635 -36.83 6.62 23.82
CA SER A 635 -37.29 7.95 23.39
C SER A 635 -38.40 8.46 24.31
N THR A 636 -38.48 9.77 24.50
CA THR A 636 -39.63 10.43 25.15
C THR A 636 -40.97 10.17 24.43
N LEU A 637 -40.94 9.64 23.21
CA LEU A 637 -42.12 9.25 22.42
C LEU A 637 -42.55 7.78 22.64
N GLY A 638 -41.91 7.05 23.56
CA GLY A 638 -42.34 5.71 24.00
C GLY A 638 -41.74 4.53 23.22
N ALA A 639 -40.90 4.77 22.21
CA ALA A 639 -40.13 3.70 21.56
C ALA A 639 -39.00 3.24 22.51
N SER A 640 -38.96 1.94 22.79
CA SER A 640 -37.87 1.31 23.52
C SER A 640 -37.32 0.11 22.75
N GLU A 641 -36.02 0.11 22.55
CA GLU A 641 -35.27 -0.95 21.88
C GLU A 641 -34.15 -1.43 22.80
N THR A 642 -33.75 -2.70 22.70
CA THR A 642 -32.56 -3.20 23.40
C THR A 642 -31.76 -4.11 22.49
N VAL A 643 -30.46 -3.82 22.39
CA VAL A 643 -29.46 -4.65 21.72
C VAL A 643 -28.72 -5.46 22.79
N VAL A 644 -28.63 -6.78 22.57
CA VAL A 644 -27.79 -7.66 23.38
C VAL A 644 -26.41 -7.77 22.72
N LEU A 645 -25.37 -7.58 23.52
CA LEU A 645 -23.98 -7.62 23.09
C LEU A 645 -23.40 -9.02 23.30
N GLU A 646 -22.74 -9.54 22.28
CA GLU A 646 -22.05 -10.81 22.26
C GLU A 646 -20.53 -10.61 22.31
N GLY A 647 -19.84 -11.46 23.05
CA GLY A 647 -18.37 -11.42 23.16
C GLY A 647 -17.69 -11.85 21.86
N ALA A 648 -16.61 -11.17 21.49
CA ALA A 648 -16.00 -11.28 20.16
C ALA A 648 -14.50 -11.60 20.17
N ASP A 649 -14.06 -12.54 21.01
CA ASP A 649 -12.64 -12.89 21.07
C ASP A 649 -12.17 -13.62 19.80
N ALA A 650 -11.36 -12.90 19.01
CA ALA A 650 -10.73 -13.38 17.79
C ALA A 650 -9.21 -13.60 17.94
N SER A 651 -8.68 -13.58 19.17
CA SER A 651 -7.24 -13.58 19.44
C SER A 651 -6.53 -14.81 18.88
N ALA A 652 -7.16 -15.99 18.98
CA ALA A 652 -6.57 -17.25 18.49
C ALA A 652 -6.45 -17.28 16.96
N GLN A 653 -7.50 -16.85 16.25
CA GLN A 653 -7.53 -16.75 14.79
C GLN A 653 -6.52 -15.71 14.29
N ARG A 654 -6.44 -14.55 14.95
CA ARG A 654 -5.45 -13.51 14.63
C ARG A 654 -4.02 -14.01 14.83
N GLU A 655 -3.74 -14.71 15.94
CA GLU A 655 -2.40 -15.26 16.17
C GLU A 655 -2.05 -16.35 15.14
N LYS A 656 -3.02 -17.10 14.61
CA LYS A 656 -2.77 -18.03 13.49
C LYS A 656 -2.23 -17.31 12.25
N ILE A 657 -2.84 -16.19 11.87
CA ILE A 657 -2.40 -15.34 10.75
C ILE A 657 -0.99 -14.78 11.03
N ILE A 658 -0.78 -14.23 12.22
CA ILE A 658 0.51 -13.66 12.63
C ILE A 658 1.62 -14.72 12.62
N ARG A 659 1.35 -15.94 13.10
CA ARG A 659 2.32 -17.05 13.06
C ARG A 659 2.64 -17.48 11.62
N ALA A 660 1.64 -17.56 10.74
CA ALA A 660 1.87 -17.89 9.33
C ALA A 660 2.76 -16.83 8.65
N PHE A 661 2.49 -15.55 8.94
CA PHE A 661 3.34 -14.45 8.48
C PHE A 661 4.77 -14.55 8.99
N ARG A 662 4.98 -14.78 10.30
CA ARG A 662 6.32 -14.91 10.91
C ARG A 662 7.10 -16.08 10.33
N ARG A 663 6.47 -17.25 10.16
CA ARG A 663 7.08 -18.42 9.52
C ARG A 663 7.59 -18.09 8.12
N THR A 664 6.78 -17.41 7.32
CA THR A 664 7.17 -17.00 5.96
C THR A 664 8.27 -15.94 5.98
N ALA A 665 8.24 -15.03 6.95
CA ALA A 665 9.30 -14.03 7.15
C ALA A 665 10.65 -14.65 7.52
N GLU A 666 10.66 -15.76 8.28
CA GLU A 666 11.86 -16.53 8.61
C GLU A 666 12.43 -17.27 7.38
N GLU A 667 11.56 -17.76 6.51
CA GLU A 667 11.95 -18.42 5.25
C GLU A 667 12.51 -17.42 4.21
N TYR A 668 11.95 -16.21 4.17
CA TYR A 668 12.29 -15.16 3.22
C TYR A 668 12.84 -13.90 3.92
N PRO A 669 14.04 -13.97 4.54
CA PRO A 669 14.60 -12.85 5.28
C PRO A 669 14.89 -11.68 4.35
N ARG A 670 14.48 -10.48 4.78
CA ARG A 670 14.76 -9.25 4.03
C ARG A 670 16.15 -8.72 4.39
N THR A 671 17.03 -8.61 3.39
CA THR A 671 18.32 -7.94 3.55
C THR A 671 18.19 -6.47 3.14
N PRO A 672 18.26 -5.50 4.07
CA PRO A 672 18.17 -4.09 3.72
C PRO A 672 19.42 -3.66 2.95
N LEU A 673 19.27 -3.33 1.67
CA LEU A 673 20.40 -2.98 0.81
C LEU A 673 21.05 -1.63 1.13
N ARG A 674 20.29 -0.69 1.72
CA ARG A 674 20.76 0.65 2.17
C ARG A 674 21.66 1.37 1.16
N ILE A 675 21.23 1.43 -0.11
CA ILE A 675 22.04 1.95 -1.23
C ILE A 675 22.63 3.35 -0.95
N ARG A 676 21.80 4.31 -0.50
CA ARG A 676 22.29 5.68 -0.19
C ARG A 676 23.36 5.71 0.89
N TYR A 677 23.22 4.87 1.91
CA TYR A 677 24.22 4.77 2.97
C TYR A 677 25.53 4.17 2.44
N ARG A 678 25.46 3.15 1.59
CA ARG A 678 26.64 2.59 0.90
C ARG A 678 27.33 3.60 0.00
N GLU A 679 26.57 4.46 -0.70
CA GLU A 679 27.11 5.58 -1.48
C GLU A 679 27.85 6.57 -0.57
N TRP A 680 27.22 7.01 0.53
CA TRP A 680 27.86 7.90 1.49
C TRP A 680 29.16 7.32 2.06
N VAL A 681 29.13 6.07 2.52
CA VAL A 681 30.29 5.33 2.99
C VAL A 681 31.39 5.28 1.91
N THR A 682 31.02 5.00 0.66
CA THR A 682 31.97 4.95 -0.46
C THR A 682 32.66 6.30 -0.64
N TYR A 683 31.92 7.41 -0.64
CA TYR A 683 32.51 8.75 -0.75
C TYR A 683 33.42 9.09 0.43
N THR A 684 33.02 8.71 1.65
CA THR A 684 33.85 8.89 2.84
C THR A 684 35.16 8.12 2.73
N LEU A 685 35.12 6.84 2.34
CA LEU A 685 36.32 6.02 2.15
C LEU A 685 37.22 6.59 1.05
N VAL A 686 36.67 7.02 -0.09
CA VAL A 686 37.44 7.69 -1.13
C VAL A 686 38.08 8.97 -0.60
N GLY A 687 37.35 9.78 0.17
CA GLY A 687 37.89 10.98 0.83
C GLY A 687 39.04 10.67 1.78
N VAL A 688 38.89 9.64 2.63
CA VAL A 688 39.95 9.16 3.54
C VAL A 688 41.19 8.73 2.76
N LEU A 689 41.01 8.00 1.66
CA LEU A 689 42.11 7.58 0.80
C LEU A 689 42.83 8.79 0.18
N LEU A 690 42.09 9.79 -0.32
CA LEU A 690 42.67 11.00 -0.90
C LEU A 690 43.46 11.81 0.15
N VAL A 691 42.92 11.94 1.37
CA VAL A 691 43.61 12.63 2.48
C VAL A 691 44.88 11.88 2.88
N GLN A 692 44.80 10.54 3.00
CA GLN A 692 45.97 9.69 3.28
C GLN A 692 47.05 9.88 2.22
N GLU A 693 46.71 9.78 0.93
CA GLU A 693 47.68 9.90 -0.15
C GLU A 693 48.23 11.34 -0.25
N GLY A 694 47.42 12.36 0.01
CA GLY A 694 47.87 13.74 0.12
C GLY A 694 48.86 13.95 1.27
N PHE A 695 48.58 13.37 2.44
CA PHE A 695 49.47 13.40 3.61
C PHE A 695 50.80 12.68 3.33
N LEU A 696 50.75 11.48 2.75
CA LEU A 696 51.94 10.72 2.38
C LEU A 696 52.78 11.45 1.33
N LEU A 697 52.14 12.13 0.37
CA LEU A 697 52.82 12.96 -0.63
C LEU A 697 53.50 14.18 0.02
N ALA A 698 52.83 14.85 0.96
CA ALA A 698 53.39 15.98 1.70
C ALA A 698 54.61 15.57 2.55
N ILE A 699 54.54 14.41 3.20
CA ILE A 699 55.68 13.84 3.95
C ILE A 699 56.81 13.43 3.01
N ALA A 700 56.50 12.80 1.88
CA ALA A 700 57.51 12.39 0.90
C ALA A 700 58.30 13.59 0.35
N ARG A 701 57.68 14.79 0.29
CA ARG A 701 58.35 16.05 -0.08
C ARG A 701 59.26 16.61 1.02
N ARG A 702 59.01 16.29 2.29
CA ARG A 702 59.76 16.83 3.45
C ARG A 702 60.88 15.92 3.97
N GLY A 703 60.86 14.61 3.69
CA GLY A 703 61.90 13.69 4.17
C GLY A 703 62.03 12.40 3.35
N ARG A 704 63.26 12.05 2.96
CA ARG A 704 63.55 10.83 2.16
C ARG A 704 63.29 9.57 3.00
N GLY A 705 62.25 8.81 2.66
CA GLY A 705 62.03 7.45 3.16
C GLY A 705 60.94 7.28 4.23
N LEU A 706 60.48 8.35 4.89
CA LEU A 706 59.46 8.26 5.95
C LEU A 706 58.10 7.81 5.41
N ALA A 707 57.65 8.36 4.27
CA ALA A 707 56.41 7.95 3.62
C ALA A 707 56.42 6.45 3.25
N GLY A 708 57.58 5.90 2.86
CA GLY A 708 57.73 4.47 2.56
C GLY A 708 57.61 3.56 3.79
N ARG A 709 57.91 4.07 4.99
CA ARG A 709 57.76 3.35 6.26
C ARG A 709 56.35 3.46 6.84
N LEU A 710 55.64 4.57 6.60
CA LEU A 710 54.28 4.79 7.09
C LEU A 710 53.22 4.07 6.25
N ARG A 711 53.45 3.89 4.94
CA ARG A 711 52.48 3.27 4.03
C ARG A 711 52.04 1.85 4.42
N PRO A 712 52.94 0.94 4.84
CA PRO A 712 52.54 -0.38 5.30
C PRO A 712 51.66 -0.35 6.56
N LEU A 713 51.80 0.66 7.42
CA LEU A 713 51.00 0.80 8.65
C LEU A 713 49.54 1.20 8.36
N ALA A 714 49.26 1.76 7.19
CA ALA A 714 47.89 2.09 6.78
C ALA A 714 47.09 0.86 6.36
N LEU A 715 47.75 -0.22 5.88
CA LEU A 715 47.04 -1.39 5.37
C LEU A 715 46.23 -2.15 6.44
N PRO A 716 46.76 -2.42 7.65
CA PRO A 716 45.97 -3.01 8.73
C PRO A 716 44.80 -2.13 9.16
N LEU A 717 44.94 -0.79 9.11
CA LEU A 717 43.87 0.14 9.43
C LEU A 717 42.74 0.08 8.39
N TRP A 718 43.07 0.00 7.11
CA TRP A 718 42.09 -0.23 6.04
C TRP A 718 41.39 -1.58 6.19
N ALA A 719 42.14 -2.65 6.47
CA ALA A 719 41.56 -3.98 6.66
C ALA A 719 40.63 -4.02 7.88
N LEU A 720 41.05 -3.48 9.03
CA LEU A 720 40.25 -3.42 10.25
C LEU A 720 39.00 -2.53 10.06
N GLY A 721 39.17 -1.36 9.42
CA GLY A 721 38.06 -0.48 9.08
C GLY A 721 37.05 -1.18 8.16
N GLY A 722 37.52 -1.91 7.15
CA GLY A 722 36.67 -2.71 6.26
C GLY A 722 35.87 -3.79 6.99
N VAL A 723 36.50 -4.52 7.92
CA VAL A 723 35.80 -5.51 8.78
C VAL A 723 34.73 -4.83 9.64
N LEU A 724 35.07 -3.71 10.28
CA LEU A 724 34.12 -2.95 11.09
C LEU A 724 32.93 -2.43 10.24
N MET A 725 33.20 -1.97 9.02
CA MET A 725 32.16 -1.52 8.09
C MET A 725 31.25 -2.67 7.64
N ALA A 726 31.80 -3.86 7.40
CA ALA A 726 31.01 -5.05 7.09
C ALA A 726 30.02 -5.36 8.22
N LEU A 727 30.48 -5.31 9.48
CA LEU A 727 29.63 -5.50 10.66
C LEU A 727 28.54 -4.43 10.77
N VAL A 728 28.86 -3.15 10.54
CA VAL A 728 27.88 -2.03 10.60
C VAL A 728 26.86 -2.08 9.47
N LEU A 729 27.28 -2.53 8.29
CA LEU A 729 26.41 -2.69 7.12
C LEU A 729 25.51 -3.94 7.22
N GLY A 730 25.62 -4.72 8.30
CA GLY A 730 24.80 -5.89 8.58
C GLY A 730 25.11 -7.06 7.66
N TRP A 731 26.39 -7.33 7.42
CA TRP A 731 26.85 -8.48 6.64
C TRP A 731 26.83 -9.77 7.45
#